data_AF-L8G2M9-F1
#
_entry.id   AF-L8G2M9-F1
#
_cell.length_a   1.000
_cell.length_b   1.000
_cell.length_c   1.000
_cell.angle_alpha   90.00
_cell.angle_beta   90.00
_cell.angle_gamma   90.00
#
_symmetry.space_group_name_H-M   'P 1'
#
loop_
_entity.id
_entity.type
_entity.pdbx_description
1 polymer ?
#
loop_
_entity_poly.entity_id
_entity_poly.type
_entity_poly.pdbx_seq_one_letter_code
_entity_poly.pdbx_strand_id
1 'polypeptide(L)'
;MVLFKRKPVQYVTTPTITDDDAEVWVIPQTGEVFTEYEIYLNRMDFYKQRRFICQITGHSGLNFFEALKSELAGAEEVEQAFPIALKGPILRRVQFQTISRIDNLVDLIYDEFKKDYYPGEVVMVHVVSGERLTGVVRDKTRFGNKVLPNGTVSPAFSRYFVSLDNRPFEEAVVDDDHITRDRKIFTKQVLRSFIKKTVTREAWTGAPWLVKPDVAETYHIDTRVPQHLKYESHAAERKQKHQQKKNGPDFDGMVGVFPGNNPKLPELKPAPKSHKSKQLQGQLAKSKQPMTLNPTPHMPAQQLHRALPQHQFQAHGFYPNGNGTPPTNGQYTNFHSSTFSFPPMQQLPIQPPPPPPIKYPIEDLQIAPRKADILKRPPLKFFSEDTPVPVEDHPAKDNGILMESVGPLLVTWDTLNVYCEIFKLDSFTFDDFAEAMQITSEDVECELFVEIHCAALKLLADSESDGGKVQIHLPESDSDGEDEDEENDESAIQTPTPEPEPKPKGRATRSSLAKLEAEALKAEAERSPTPEEKKLHLADEMLEDVDWLEKLRKRDFKNGGWEVVVVGLLYQLAKFPRFEKRCEELLRSLAPVDEEPSVETARLRYAAIDINLRIKILQIICMLTMETKAIRGFMEECSEQMTSFRKEKIKWQRDRKIALEELRLLNEERKVLLPANTLPLEEPEAKVNGDTKMTAEEPEAEEDDTVDTDEDIHQGRCLRRGNDRAAERQRRREAEQERREKAEAAAKMPKQSKQFTKLLKDIQKKQDTIKQCEEEIAVIDNDLREADCPRTRCLGKDRFWNRYYWFERNGMPYAGLPNSSTADAGYANGCLWVQGPDPLEREGYIDMPAAWQAEYRKQFDVSVPERKRAEEGATSVFDAEEWAYYDDAESVDGLLAWLDPRGVNELKLQKEVKLFEDKIKAHMIARREYLAPVPAASEEPSQDEGRKRVSARQTKAQTLARETYRCLAWRNGMAVEELGHLHSEQPRVRRPTKKGAVVEEGGGEGREGGGVGEGGR
;
A
#
# COMPACT_ATOMS: atom_id res chain seq x y z
N MET A 1 -17.88 -8.07 -33.32
CA MET A 1 -18.90 -7.03 -33.17
C MET A 1 -18.20 -5.71 -32.92
N VAL A 2 -18.70 -4.62 -33.48
CA VAL A 2 -18.21 -3.27 -33.17
C VAL A 2 -18.48 -2.96 -31.70
N LEU A 3 -17.48 -2.40 -31.01
CA LEU A 3 -17.58 -2.07 -29.59
C LEU A 3 -17.65 -0.55 -29.38
N PHE A 4 -18.56 -0.10 -28.52
CA PHE A 4 -18.63 1.26 -27.99
C PHE A 4 -18.42 1.23 -26.48
N LYS A 5 -17.47 2.02 -25.96
CA LYS A 5 -17.08 2.03 -24.53
C LYS A 5 -16.86 0.60 -23.95
N ARG A 6 -16.29 -0.30 -24.77
CA ARG A 6 -16.01 -1.73 -24.47
C ARG A 6 -17.23 -2.65 -24.32
N LYS A 7 -18.45 -2.18 -24.61
CA LYS A 7 -19.65 -3.03 -24.80
C LYS A 7 -19.92 -3.24 -26.30
N PRO A 8 -20.54 -4.36 -26.73
CA PRO A 8 -21.04 -4.47 -28.09
C PRO A 8 -22.10 -3.39 -28.36
N VAL A 9 -22.12 -2.86 -29.59
CA VAL A 9 -23.22 -2.01 -30.05
C VAL A 9 -24.49 -2.87 -30.16
N GLN A 10 -25.58 -2.42 -29.52
CA GLN A 10 -26.90 -3.00 -29.67
C GLN A 10 -27.68 -2.21 -30.71
N TYR A 11 -28.30 -2.92 -31.66
CA TYR A 11 -29.19 -2.32 -32.63
C TYR A 11 -30.57 -2.04 -32.03
N VAL A 12 -31.25 -1.01 -32.53
CA VAL A 12 -32.65 -0.72 -32.22
C VAL A 12 -33.52 -1.80 -32.87
N THR A 13 -34.48 -2.34 -32.12
CA THR A 13 -35.48 -3.25 -32.66
C THR A 13 -36.33 -2.54 -33.71
N THR A 14 -36.45 -3.13 -34.90
CA THR A 14 -37.31 -2.63 -35.99
C THR A 14 -38.73 -2.38 -35.46
N PRO A 15 -39.29 -1.17 -35.60
CA PRO A 15 -40.67 -0.91 -35.19
C PRO A 15 -41.64 -1.74 -36.03
N THR A 16 -42.75 -2.19 -35.43
CA THR A 16 -43.86 -2.78 -36.16
C THR A 16 -44.60 -1.70 -36.93
N ILE A 17 -44.24 -1.54 -38.20
CA ILE A 17 -44.96 -0.71 -39.17
C ILE A 17 -46.29 -1.42 -39.48
N THR A 18 -47.41 -0.71 -39.35
CA THR A 18 -48.76 -1.24 -39.57
C THR A 18 -49.43 -0.70 -40.84
N ASP A 19 -48.70 0.09 -41.63
CA ASP A 19 -49.20 0.80 -42.81
C ASP A 19 -48.08 0.80 -43.87
N ASP A 20 -48.35 0.21 -45.05
CA ASP A 20 -47.31 -0.08 -46.06
C ASP A 20 -46.86 1.16 -46.84
N ASP A 21 -47.65 2.24 -46.85
CA ASP A 21 -47.33 3.52 -47.51
C ASP A 21 -46.54 4.51 -46.61
N ALA A 22 -46.14 4.10 -45.41
CA ALA A 22 -45.45 4.97 -44.45
C ALA A 22 -43.96 5.24 -44.81
N GLU A 23 -43.58 6.52 -44.96
CA GLU A 23 -42.18 6.91 -45.18
C GLU A 23 -41.30 6.56 -43.95
N VAL A 24 -40.19 5.84 -44.18
CA VAL A 24 -39.25 5.41 -43.13
C VAL A 24 -37.79 5.64 -43.49
N TRP A 25 -37.00 6.01 -42.49
CA TRP A 25 -35.56 6.27 -42.62
C TRP A 25 -34.76 5.03 -42.21
N VAL A 26 -33.96 4.50 -43.13
CA VAL A 26 -33.22 3.25 -42.95
C VAL A 26 -31.71 3.51 -42.92
N ILE A 27 -30.96 2.84 -42.04
CA ILE A 27 -29.50 2.83 -42.03
C ILE A 27 -29.02 1.54 -42.73
N PRO A 28 -28.56 1.59 -44.00
CA PRO A 28 -28.39 0.37 -44.81
C PRO A 28 -27.34 -0.63 -44.30
N GLN A 29 -26.37 -0.17 -43.49
CA GLN A 29 -25.29 -1.00 -42.96
C GLN A 29 -25.62 -1.64 -41.60
N THR A 30 -26.72 -1.25 -40.95
CA THR A 30 -27.20 -1.85 -39.68
C THR A 30 -28.57 -2.52 -39.81
N GLY A 31 -29.35 -2.18 -40.85
CA GLY A 31 -30.72 -2.66 -41.01
C GLY A 31 -31.72 -2.00 -40.04
N GLU A 32 -31.29 -0.94 -39.33
CA GLU A 32 -32.18 -0.18 -38.44
C GLU A 32 -33.13 0.71 -39.24
N VAL A 33 -34.40 0.68 -38.86
CA VAL A 33 -35.51 1.41 -39.51
C VAL A 33 -36.13 2.36 -38.48
N PHE A 34 -36.39 3.61 -38.88
CA PHE A 34 -36.91 4.67 -38.03
C PHE A 34 -38.08 5.38 -38.69
N THR A 35 -39.17 5.57 -37.94
CA THR A 35 -40.35 6.37 -38.36
C THR A 35 -40.13 7.87 -38.17
N GLU A 36 -39.16 8.27 -37.33
CA GLU A 36 -38.90 9.67 -36.98
C GLU A 36 -37.51 10.12 -37.44
N TYR A 37 -37.47 11.24 -38.17
CA TYR A 37 -36.23 11.78 -38.76
C TYR A 37 -35.22 12.24 -37.71
N GLU A 38 -35.68 12.82 -36.59
CA GLU A 38 -34.79 13.26 -35.51
C GLU A 38 -34.12 12.09 -34.79
N ILE A 39 -34.83 10.98 -34.59
CA ILE A 39 -34.26 9.75 -34.02
C ILE A 39 -33.22 9.16 -34.99
N TYR A 40 -33.52 9.12 -36.29
CA TYR A 40 -32.57 8.72 -37.33
C TYR A 40 -31.31 9.59 -37.34
N LEU A 41 -31.42 10.92 -37.29
CA LEU A 41 -30.27 11.83 -37.23
C LEU A 41 -29.41 11.61 -35.98
N ASN A 42 -30.03 11.53 -34.79
CA ASN A 42 -29.32 11.26 -33.54
C ASN A 42 -28.60 9.90 -33.56
N ARG A 43 -29.21 8.87 -34.18
CA ARG A 43 -28.58 7.55 -34.38
C ARG A 43 -27.40 7.62 -35.36
N MET A 44 -27.58 8.31 -36.47
CA MET A 44 -26.57 8.49 -37.50
C MET A 44 -25.35 9.25 -36.96
N ASP A 45 -25.57 10.31 -36.17
CA ASP A 45 -24.48 11.08 -35.56
C ASP A 45 -23.79 10.33 -34.43
N PHE A 46 -24.51 9.49 -33.66
CA PHE A 46 -23.89 8.50 -32.77
C PHE A 46 -22.92 7.58 -33.53
N TYR A 47 -23.30 7.06 -34.71
CA TYR A 47 -22.43 6.22 -35.54
C TYR A 47 -21.25 6.96 -36.18
N LYS A 48 -21.38 8.26 -36.48
CA LYS A 48 -20.26 9.10 -36.95
C LYS A 48 -19.19 9.36 -35.88
N GLN A 49 -19.49 9.23 -34.58
CA GLN A 49 -18.52 9.49 -33.50
C GLN A 49 -17.27 8.60 -33.63
N ARG A 50 -16.07 9.20 -33.61
CA ARG A 50 -14.77 8.51 -33.60
C ARG A 50 -14.45 7.84 -32.24
N ARG A 51 -15.36 7.00 -31.74
CA ARG A 51 -15.32 6.38 -30.40
C ARG A 51 -15.52 4.86 -30.41
N PHE A 52 -15.63 4.25 -31.60
CA PHE A 52 -15.80 2.82 -31.74
C PHE A 52 -14.44 2.10 -31.79
N ILE A 53 -14.50 0.79 -31.50
CA ILE A 53 -13.34 -0.09 -31.41
C ILE A 53 -13.68 -1.39 -32.14
N CYS A 54 -12.82 -1.83 -33.06
CA CYS A 54 -12.97 -3.15 -33.68
C CYS A 54 -12.59 -4.24 -32.67
N GLN A 55 -13.50 -5.18 -32.39
CA GLN A 55 -13.25 -6.26 -31.42
C GLN A 55 -12.06 -7.16 -31.84
N ILE A 56 -11.91 -7.43 -33.14
CA ILE A 56 -10.92 -8.36 -33.69
C ILE A 56 -9.52 -7.72 -33.68
N THR A 57 -9.32 -6.66 -34.48
CA THR A 57 -8.03 -5.96 -34.60
C THR A 57 -7.65 -5.20 -33.32
N GLY A 58 -8.63 -4.77 -32.53
CA GLY A 58 -8.43 -3.96 -31.32
C GLY A 58 -8.20 -2.47 -31.57
N HIS A 59 -8.22 -2.03 -32.83
CA HIS A 59 -8.01 -0.62 -33.19
C HIS A 59 -9.19 0.26 -32.72
N SER A 60 -8.89 1.46 -32.22
CA SER A 60 -9.83 2.35 -31.52
C SER A 60 -9.73 3.79 -32.02
N GLY A 61 -10.85 4.51 -32.06
CA GLY A 61 -10.91 5.88 -32.63
C GLY A 61 -11.54 5.92 -34.03
N LEU A 62 -12.13 4.81 -34.45
CA LEU A 62 -12.88 4.68 -35.70
C LEU A 62 -14.32 5.17 -35.49
N ASN A 63 -14.97 5.61 -36.57
CA ASN A 63 -16.43 5.68 -36.61
C ASN A 63 -17.03 4.25 -36.72
N PHE A 64 -18.35 4.11 -36.60
CA PHE A 64 -18.99 2.79 -36.59
C PHE A 64 -18.77 2.00 -37.89
N PHE A 65 -18.89 2.66 -39.05
CA PHE A 65 -18.78 2.03 -40.37
C PHE A 65 -17.32 1.65 -40.70
N GLU A 66 -16.37 2.50 -40.33
CA GLU A 66 -14.92 2.20 -40.36
C GLU A 66 -14.60 0.98 -39.48
N ALA A 67 -15.14 0.94 -38.25
CA ALA A 67 -14.95 -0.18 -37.33
C ALA A 67 -15.60 -1.48 -37.83
N LEU A 68 -16.78 -1.40 -38.45
CA LEU A 68 -17.48 -2.54 -39.05
C LEU A 68 -16.71 -3.10 -40.27
N LYS A 69 -16.20 -2.23 -41.15
CA LYS A 69 -15.37 -2.64 -42.29
C LYS A 69 -14.03 -3.24 -41.83
N SER A 70 -13.40 -2.66 -40.79
CA SER A 70 -12.21 -3.23 -40.15
C SER A 70 -12.48 -4.57 -39.47
N GLU A 71 -13.68 -4.76 -38.91
CA GLU A 71 -14.10 -6.06 -38.39
C GLU A 71 -14.26 -7.09 -39.50
N LEU A 72 -15.03 -6.81 -40.55
CA LEU A 72 -15.31 -7.77 -41.61
C LEU A 72 -14.02 -8.24 -42.30
N ALA A 73 -13.15 -7.32 -42.68
CA ALA A 73 -11.85 -7.65 -43.28
C ALA A 73 -10.97 -8.47 -42.31
N GLY A 74 -10.86 -8.06 -41.05
CA GLY A 74 -10.10 -8.81 -40.03
C GLY A 74 -10.74 -10.15 -39.63
N ALA A 75 -12.05 -10.32 -39.84
CA ALA A 75 -12.77 -11.57 -39.63
C ALA A 75 -12.51 -12.56 -40.76
N GLU A 76 -12.39 -12.08 -42.01
CA GLU A 76 -12.05 -12.86 -43.18
C GLU A 76 -10.57 -13.27 -43.20
N GLU A 77 -9.65 -12.32 -42.95
CA GLU A 77 -8.21 -12.59 -42.83
C GLU A 77 -7.93 -13.71 -41.81
N VAL A 78 -8.56 -13.65 -40.63
CA VAL A 78 -8.42 -14.64 -39.55
C VAL A 78 -9.11 -15.98 -39.88
N GLU A 79 -10.12 -15.99 -40.77
CA GLU A 79 -10.77 -17.20 -41.26
C GLU A 79 -9.89 -17.95 -42.26
N GLN A 80 -9.25 -17.22 -43.17
CA GLN A 80 -8.36 -17.73 -44.21
C GLN A 80 -7.00 -18.16 -43.65
N ALA A 81 -6.42 -17.38 -42.72
CA ALA A 81 -5.09 -17.63 -42.17
C ALA A 81 -5.02 -18.75 -41.11
N PHE A 82 -6.15 -19.14 -40.50
CA PHE A 82 -6.16 -20.12 -39.41
C PHE A 82 -6.45 -21.54 -39.91
N PRO A 83 -5.57 -22.55 -39.68
CA PRO A 83 -5.72 -23.90 -40.23
C PRO A 83 -7.04 -24.57 -39.87
N ILE A 84 -7.75 -25.06 -40.90
CA ILE A 84 -9.07 -25.70 -40.77
C ILE A 84 -9.01 -26.91 -39.82
N ALA A 85 -7.97 -27.74 -39.93
CA ALA A 85 -7.72 -28.90 -39.06
C ALA A 85 -7.71 -28.56 -37.55
N LEU A 86 -7.30 -27.34 -37.19
CA LEU A 86 -7.20 -26.90 -35.80
C LEU A 86 -8.48 -26.22 -35.28
N LYS A 87 -9.39 -25.76 -36.16
CA LYS A 87 -10.61 -25.03 -35.77
C LYS A 87 -11.46 -25.86 -34.79
N GLY A 88 -11.90 -27.05 -35.20
CA GLY A 88 -12.74 -27.94 -34.37
C GLY A 88 -12.12 -28.37 -33.02
N PRO A 89 -10.88 -28.90 -33.00
CA PRO A 89 -10.20 -29.29 -31.76
C PRO A 89 -10.03 -28.16 -30.75
N ILE A 90 -9.62 -26.96 -31.19
CA ILE A 90 -9.41 -25.82 -30.30
C ILE A 90 -10.74 -25.29 -29.76
N LEU A 91 -11.80 -25.22 -30.58
CA LEU A 91 -13.13 -24.81 -30.13
C LEU A 91 -13.67 -25.75 -29.03
N ARG A 92 -13.54 -27.07 -29.22
CA ARG A 92 -13.91 -28.06 -28.19
C ARG A 92 -13.10 -27.92 -26.89
N ARG A 93 -11.84 -27.48 -26.96
CA ARG A 93 -10.97 -27.29 -25.79
C ARG A 93 -11.20 -25.96 -25.06
N VAL A 94 -11.67 -24.93 -25.77
CA VAL A 94 -12.03 -23.60 -25.23
C VAL A 94 -13.44 -23.60 -24.60
N GLN A 95 -14.35 -24.44 -25.11
CA GLN A 95 -15.68 -24.65 -24.54
C GLN A 95 -15.60 -24.94 -23.03
N PHE A 96 -16.47 -24.27 -22.26
CA PHE A 96 -16.60 -24.39 -20.81
C PHE A 96 -15.37 -24.03 -19.97
N GLN A 97 -14.31 -23.45 -20.54
CA GLN A 97 -13.20 -22.90 -19.73
C GLN A 97 -13.68 -21.69 -18.92
N THR A 98 -13.29 -21.58 -17.65
CA THR A 98 -13.70 -20.48 -16.73
C THR A 98 -12.66 -19.35 -16.62
N ILE A 99 -11.63 -19.37 -17.46
CA ILE A 99 -10.46 -18.46 -17.37
C ILE A 99 -10.86 -17.01 -17.62
N SER A 100 -10.62 -16.14 -16.63
CA SER A 100 -11.15 -14.77 -16.62
C SER A 100 -10.50 -13.80 -17.63
N ARG A 101 -9.28 -14.09 -18.09
CA ARG A 101 -8.51 -13.27 -19.05
C ARG A 101 -8.26 -14.04 -20.35
N ILE A 102 -8.62 -13.45 -21.50
CA ILE A 102 -8.42 -14.07 -22.82
C ILE A 102 -6.93 -14.34 -23.13
N ASP A 103 -6.01 -13.51 -22.65
CA ASP A 103 -4.58 -13.71 -22.86
C ASP A 103 -4.09 -15.00 -22.17
N ASN A 104 -4.48 -15.23 -20.91
CA ASN A 104 -4.19 -16.47 -20.18
C ASN A 104 -4.81 -17.72 -20.86
N LEU A 105 -5.98 -17.59 -21.49
CA LEU A 105 -6.62 -18.66 -22.26
C LEU A 105 -5.84 -18.95 -23.55
N VAL A 106 -5.44 -17.91 -24.28
CA VAL A 106 -4.61 -18.01 -25.50
C VAL A 106 -3.25 -18.63 -25.17
N ASP A 107 -2.63 -18.26 -24.05
CA ASP A 107 -1.37 -18.84 -23.60
C ASP A 107 -1.51 -20.33 -23.29
N LEU A 108 -2.57 -20.73 -22.56
CA LEU A 108 -2.84 -22.14 -22.26
C LEU A 108 -3.09 -22.96 -23.53
N ILE A 109 -3.99 -22.51 -24.40
CA ILE A 109 -4.33 -23.22 -25.64
C ILE A 109 -3.12 -23.27 -26.57
N TYR A 110 -2.33 -22.20 -26.66
CA TYR A 110 -1.12 -22.20 -27.48
C TYR A 110 -0.08 -23.19 -26.95
N ASP A 111 0.24 -23.17 -25.65
CA ASP A 111 1.27 -24.03 -25.08
C ASP A 111 0.83 -25.52 -25.10
N GLU A 112 -0.48 -25.82 -25.03
CA GLU A 112 -1.06 -27.16 -25.19
C GLU A 112 -1.03 -27.65 -26.66
N PHE A 113 -1.50 -26.84 -27.62
CA PHE A 113 -1.57 -27.25 -29.03
C PHE A 113 -0.24 -27.13 -29.80
N LYS A 114 0.74 -26.32 -29.36
CA LYS A 114 1.97 -26.02 -30.12
C LYS A 114 2.73 -27.26 -30.60
N LYS A 115 2.81 -28.31 -29.77
CA LYS A 115 3.46 -29.59 -30.10
C LYS A 115 2.49 -30.66 -30.64
N ASP A 116 1.19 -30.40 -30.65
CA ASP A 116 0.15 -31.41 -30.89
C ASP A 116 -0.48 -31.22 -32.29
N TYR A 117 -0.09 -32.04 -33.26
CA TYR A 117 -0.49 -31.93 -34.68
C TYR A 117 -1.78 -32.68 -34.99
N TYR A 118 -2.49 -32.33 -36.07
CA TYR A 118 -3.80 -32.93 -36.42
C TYR A 118 -3.89 -33.36 -37.89
N PRO A 119 -4.70 -34.40 -38.22
CA PRO A 119 -5.00 -34.78 -39.60
C PRO A 119 -5.47 -33.62 -40.48
N GLY A 120 -4.95 -33.56 -41.72
CA GLY A 120 -5.20 -32.46 -42.66
C GLY A 120 -4.34 -31.22 -42.43
N GLU A 121 -3.37 -31.24 -41.51
CA GLU A 121 -2.44 -30.14 -41.27
C GLU A 121 -1.16 -30.27 -42.11
N VAL A 122 -0.71 -29.16 -42.71
CA VAL A 122 0.55 -29.06 -43.45
C VAL A 122 1.72 -28.84 -42.48
N VAL A 123 2.74 -29.68 -42.55
CA VAL A 123 3.88 -29.72 -41.64
C VAL A 123 5.21 -29.87 -42.38
N MET A 124 6.30 -29.45 -41.74
CA MET A 124 7.67 -29.72 -42.14
C MET A 124 8.24 -30.88 -41.31
N VAL A 125 8.57 -31.98 -42.00
CA VAL A 125 9.27 -33.14 -41.45
C VAL A 125 10.77 -32.93 -41.58
N HIS A 126 11.51 -33.20 -40.51
CA HIS A 126 12.97 -33.26 -40.52
C HIS A 126 13.41 -34.70 -40.78
N VAL A 127 14.03 -34.95 -41.93
CA VAL A 127 14.61 -36.25 -42.26
C VAL A 127 16.00 -36.36 -41.62
N VAL A 128 16.44 -37.57 -41.27
CA VAL A 128 17.76 -37.82 -40.64
C VAL A 128 18.94 -37.38 -41.55
N SER A 129 18.70 -37.20 -42.85
CA SER A 129 19.64 -36.58 -43.81
C SER A 129 19.88 -35.08 -43.60
N GLY A 130 19.13 -34.41 -42.70
CA GLY A 130 19.16 -32.96 -42.49
C GLY A 130 18.23 -32.17 -43.41
N GLU A 131 17.60 -32.83 -44.39
CA GLU A 131 16.64 -32.20 -45.30
C GLU A 131 15.29 -31.94 -44.60
N ARG A 132 14.64 -30.83 -44.98
CA ARG A 132 13.28 -30.49 -44.57
C ARG A 132 12.33 -30.73 -45.73
N LEU A 133 11.35 -31.61 -45.53
CA LEU A 133 10.32 -31.91 -46.52
C LEU A 133 8.96 -31.42 -46.01
N THR A 134 8.16 -30.85 -46.90
CA THR A 134 6.76 -30.54 -46.61
C THR A 134 5.86 -31.76 -46.85
N GLY A 135 4.79 -31.84 -46.08
CA GLY A 135 3.79 -32.89 -46.22
C GLY A 135 2.57 -32.65 -45.36
N VAL A 136 1.55 -33.49 -45.54
CA VAL A 136 0.26 -33.41 -44.84
C VAL A 136 0.13 -34.57 -43.86
N VAL A 137 -0.23 -34.28 -42.61
CA VAL A 137 -0.55 -35.30 -41.60
C VAL A 137 -1.82 -36.04 -42.04
N ARG A 138 -1.73 -37.36 -42.25
CA ARG A 138 -2.87 -38.24 -42.53
C ARG A 138 -3.53 -38.76 -41.26
N ASP A 139 -2.75 -39.30 -40.34
CA ASP A 139 -3.24 -39.89 -39.09
C ASP A 139 -2.30 -39.63 -37.91
N LYS A 140 -2.85 -39.75 -36.70
CA LYS A 140 -2.23 -39.44 -35.41
C LYS A 140 -2.56 -40.53 -34.39
N THR A 141 -1.58 -41.37 -34.05
CA THR A 141 -1.69 -42.33 -32.96
C THR A 141 -1.06 -41.77 -31.69
N ARG A 142 -1.85 -41.50 -30.65
CA ARG A 142 -1.35 -41.04 -29.34
C ARG A 142 -1.26 -42.21 -28.36
N PHE A 143 -0.06 -42.46 -27.84
CA PHE A 143 0.17 -43.47 -26.82
C PHE A 143 0.11 -42.84 -25.42
N GLY A 144 -0.67 -43.44 -24.52
CA GLY A 144 -0.76 -43.02 -23.12
C GLY A 144 0.46 -43.44 -22.30
N ASN A 145 0.61 -42.87 -21.10
CA ASN A 145 1.66 -43.27 -20.15
C ASN A 145 1.58 -44.78 -19.89
N LYS A 146 2.68 -45.51 -20.10
CA LYS A 146 2.74 -46.96 -19.90
C LYS A 146 3.74 -47.29 -18.80
N VAL A 147 3.25 -47.93 -17.73
CA VAL A 147 4.11 -48.52 -16.70
C VAL A 147 4.77 -49.77 -17.28
N LEU A 148 6.09 -49.85 -17.20
CA LEU A 148 6.89 -51.00 -17.61
C LEU A 148 7.02 -52.01 -16.46
N PRO A 149 7.33 -53.30 -16.72
CA PRO A 149 7.40 -54.35 -15.68
C PRO A 149 8.48 -54.12 -14.60
N ASN A 150 9.39 -53.17 -14.81
CA ASN A 150 10.42 -52.72 -13.88
C ASN A 150 9.98 -51.49 -13.04
N GLY A 151 8.70 -51.09 -13.11
CA GLY A 151 8.13 -49.98 -12.33
C GLY A 151 8.36 -48.58 -12.90
N THR A 152 9.14 -48.41 -13.97
CA THR A 152 9.32 -47.09 -14.59
C THR A 152 8.15 -46.74 -15.52
N VAL A 153 7.77 -45.46 -15.54
CA VAL A 153 6.66 -44.97 -16.37
C VAL A 153 7.22 -44.38 -17.66
N SER A 154 6.91 -45.00 -18.80
CA SER A 154 7.18 -44.40 -20.11
C SER A 154 6.21 -43.23 -20.34
N PRO A 155 6.69 -42.03 -20.71
CA PRO A 155 5.83 -40.87 -20.95
C PRO A 155 4.96 -41.07 -22.20
N ALA A 156 3.79 -40.45 -22.21
CA ALA A 156 2.94 -40.36 -23.39
C ALA A 156 3.67 -39.66 -24.56
N PHE A 157 3.60 -40.26 -25.74
CA PHE A 157 4.16 -39.75 -26.99
C PHE A 157 3.16 -39.95 -28.15
N SER A 158 3.29 -39.17 -29.21
CA SER A 158 2.44 -39.27 -30.40
C SER A 158 3.25 -39.64 -31.63
N ARG A 159 2.65 -40.46 -32.49
CA ARG A 159 3.14 -40.77 -33.84
C ARG A 159 2.23 -40.18 -34.89
N TYR A 160 2.83 -39.57 -35.89
CA TYR A 160 2.16 -38.94 -37.00
C TYR A 160 2.55 -39.66 -38.29
N PHE A 161 1.55 -40.02 -39.09
CA PHE A 161 1.74 -40.51 -40.45
C PHE A 161 1.65 -39.31 -41.39
N VAL A 162 2.74 -38.96 -42.07
CA VAL A 162 2.84 -37.78 -42.93
C VAL A 162 3.05 -38.19 -44.39
N SER A 163 2.14 -37.77 -45.27
CA SER A 163 2.27 -37.91 -46.72
C SER A 163 3.14 -36.77 -47.25
N LEU A 164 4.25 -37.08 -47.91
CA LEU A 164 5.22 -36.07 -48.38
C LEU A 164 4.85 -35.53 -49.78
N ASP A 165 4.86 -34.20 -49.95
CA ASP A 165 4.31 -33.55 -51.15
C ASP A 165 5.03 -33.96 -52.45
N ASN A 166 6.31 -34.29 -52.36
CA ASN A 166 7.14 -34.72 -53.49
C ASN A 166 7.21 -36.26 -53.68
N ARG A 167 6.53 -37.06 -52.83
CA ARG A 167 6.54 -38.53 -52.90
C ARG A 167 5.18 -39.12 -52.51
N PRO A 168 4.18 -39.15 -53.42
CA PRO A 168 2.79 -39.51 -53.10
C PRO A 168 2.55 -40.99 -52.72
N PHE A 169 3.59 -41.83 -52.71
CA PHE A 169 3.55 -43.24 -52.31
C PHE A 169 4.45 -43.57 -51.10
N GLU A 170 5.13 -42.58 -50.51
CA GLU A 170 5.94 -42.76 -49.29
C GLU A 170 5.29 -42.02 -48.11
N GLU A 171 4.88 -42.77 -47.09
CA GLU A 171 4.40 -42.21 -45.82
C GLU A 171 5.54 -42.22 -44.79
N ALA A 172 5.87 -41.04 -44.25
CA ALA A 172 6.82 -40.91 -43.16
C ALA A 172 6.11 -41.12 -41.82
N VAL A 173 6.61 -42.05 -41.00
CA VAL A 173 6.21 -42.19 -39.59
C VAL A 173 7.14 -41.34 -38.75
N VAL A 174 6.58 -40.36 -38.04
CA VAL A 174 7.33 -39.29 -37.37
C VAL A 174 6.88 -39.18 -35.91
N ASP A 175 7.84 -39.20 -34.97
CA ASP A 175 7.61 -38.91 -33.53
C ASP A 175 7.69 -37.39 -33.25
N ASP A 176 7.13 -36.91 -32.13
CA ASP A 176 6.89 -35.49 -31.78
C ASP A 176 8.08 -34.49 -31.97
N ASP A 177 9.34 -34.94 -31.92
CA ASP A 177 10.51 -34.06 -32.06
C ASP A 177 11.00 -33.87 -33.51
N HIS A 178 10.55 -34.70 -34.46
CA HIS A 178 10.97 -34.64 -35.88
C HIS A 178 9.95 -33.91 -36.78
N ILE A 179 8.80 -33.51 -36.24
CA ILE A 179 7.69 -32.81 -36.92
C ILE A 179 7.58 -31.36 -36.45
N THR A 180 7.37 -30.41 -37.38
CA THR A 180 7.27 -28.97 -37.07
C THR A 180 6.25 -28.24 -37.94
N ARG A 181 5.58 -27.21 -37.39
CA ARG A 181 4.78 -26.24 -38.16
C ARG A 181 5.64 -25.09 -38.70
N ASP A 182 5.18 -24.41 -39.74
CA ASP A 182 5.63 -23.04 -40.00
C ASP A 182 5.24 -22.13 -38.84
N ARG A 183 6.24 -21.39 -38.33
CA ARG A 183 6.13 -20.42 -37.23
C ARG A 183 5.24 -19.24 -37.59
N LYS A 184 4.97 -18.97 -38.87
CA LYS A 184 4.10 -17.88 -39.34
C LYS A 184 2.60 -18.21 -39.20
N ILE A 185 2.21 -19.48 -39.33
CA ILE A 185 0.80 -19.88 -39.44
C ILE A 185 0.14 -19.96 -38.05
N PHE A 186 0.72 -20.74 -37.12
CA PHE A 186 0.16 -20.89 -35.77
C PHE A 186 0.84 -19.96 -34.77
N THR A 187 0.33 -18.73 -34.64
CA THR A 187 0.82 -17.72 -33.67
C THR A 187 -0.21 -17.37 -32.61
N LYS A 188 0.27 -16.92 -31.43
CA LYS A 188 -0.61 -16.41 -30.34
C LYS A 188 -1.50 -15.24 -30.79
N GLN A 189 -1.09 -14.47 -31.80
CA GLN A 189 -1.88 -13.36 -32.33
C GLN A 189 -3.07 -13.85 -33.16
N VAL A 190 -2.86 -14.74 -34.14
CA VAL A 190 -3.96 -15.30 -34.95
C VAL A 190 -4.88 -16.14 -34.07
N LEU A 191 -4.36 -16.92 -33.13
CA LEU A 191 -5.15 -17.68 -32.14
C LEU A 191 -6.03 -16.76 -31.26
N ARG A 192 -5.49 -15.64 -30.76
CA ARG A 192 -6.28 -14.64 -30.01
C ARG A 192 -7.43 -14.09 -30.86
N SER A 193 -7.19 -13.79 -32.14
CA SER A 193 -8.24 -13.31 -33.04
C SER A 193 -9.27 -14.37 -33.40
N PHE A 194 -8.85 -15.62 -33.61
CA PHE A 194 -9.75 -16.75 -33.87
C PHE A 194 -10.71 -16.99 -32.70
N ILE A 195 -10.21 -17.04 -31.46
CA ILE A 195 -11.03 -17.20 -30.25
C ILE A 195 -11.99 -16.01 -30.09
N LYS A 196 -11.53 -14.76 -30.33
CA LYS A 196 -12.42 -13.57 -30.34
C LYS A 196 -13.55 -13.65 -31.37
N LYS A 197 -13.31 -14.24 -32.56
CA LYS A 197 -14.33 -14.34 -33.62
C LYS A 197 -15.40 -15.37 -33.27
N THR A 198 -14.99 -16.51 -32.70
CA THR A 198 -15.79 -17.74 -32.60
C THR A 198 -16.45 -17.97 -31.23
N VAL A 199 -15.98 -17.30 -30.18
CA VAL A 199 -16.37 -17.59 -28.78
C VAL A 199 -16.89 -16.33 -28.08
N THR A 200 -17.94 -16.48 -27.27
CA THR A 200 -18.51 -15.45 -26.39
C THR A 200 -18.31 -15.83 -24.92
N ARG A 201 -18.53 -14.87 -24.03
CA ARG A 201 -18.54 -15.09 -22.57
C ARG A 201 -19.38 -14.03 -21.89
N GLU A 202 -20.11 -14.43 -20.85
CA GLU A 202 -20.89 -13.52 -20.02
C GLU A 202 -20.01 -12.62 -19.12
N ALA A 203 -20.64 -11.61 -18.52
CA ALA A 203 -19.99 -10.52 -17.81
C ALA A 203 -19.78 -10.77 -16.29
N TRP A 204 -19.86 -12.02 -15.83
CA TRP A 204 -19.69 -12.38 -14.41
C TRP A 204 -18.41 -13.18 -14.14
N THR A 205 -17.91 -13.09 -12.89
CA THR A 205 -16.66 -13.73 -12.46
C THR A 205 -16.85 -15.24 -12.33
N GLY A 206 -16.23 -16.01 -13.23
CA GLY A 206 -16.37 -17.46 -13.32
C GLY A 206 -17.13 -17.95 -14.56
N ALA A 207 -17.71 -17.02 -15.35
CA ALA A 207 -18.48 -17.36 -16.55
C ALA A 207 -17.70 -18.27 -17.53
N PRO A 208 -18.28 -19.38 -18.01
CA PRO A 208 -17.66 -20.23 -19.00
C PRO A 208 -17.58 -19.53 -20.37
N TRP A 209 -16.48 -19.77 -21.10
CA TRP A 209 -16.37 -19.44 -22.52
C TRP A 209 -17.25 -20.40 -23.34
N LEU A 210 -18.06 -19.85 -24.25
CA LEU A 210 -19.03 -20.58 -25.06
C LEU A 210 -18.83 -20.30 -26.56
N VAL A 211 -18.73 -21.34 -27.38
CA VAL A 211 -18.70 -21.22 -28.84
C VAL A 211 -20.06 -20.70 -29.35
N LYS A 212 -20.04 -19.77 -30.31
CA LYS A 212 -21.24 -19.21 -30.96
C LYS A 212 -22.10 -20.31 -31.61
N PRO A 213 -23.44 -20.19 -31.64
CA PRO A 213 -24.33 -21.25 -32.14
C PRO A 213 -24.00 -21.69 -33.57
N ASP A 214 -23.91 -20.76 -34.52
CA ASP A 214 -23.55 -21.00 -35.93
C ASP A 214 -22.21 -21.76 -36.09
N VAL A 215 -21.22 -21.46 -35.25
CA VAL A 215 -19.92 -22.16 -35.24
C VAL A 215 -20.01 -23.51 -34.52
N ALA A 216 -20.80 -23.61 -33.45
CA ALA A 216 -21.00 -24.84 -32.68
C ALA A 216 -21.77 -25.89 -33.49
N GLU A 217 -22.75 -25.49 -34.30
CA GLU A 217 -23.45 -26.34 -35.27
C GLU A 217 -22.46 -26.87 -36.32
N THR A 218 -21.69 -25.98 -36.95
CA THR A 218 -20.68 -26.31 -37.98
C THR A 218 -19.63 -27.33 -37.52
N TYR A 219 -19.22 -27.30 -36.25
CA TYR A 219 -18.20 -28.23 -35.69
C TYR A 219 -18.78 -29.30 -34.74
N HIS A 220 -20.12 -29.42 -34.68
CA HIS A 220 -20.88 -30.33 -33.83
C HIS A 220 -20.44 -30.32 -32.36
N ILE A 221 -20.48 -29.14 -31.74
CA ILE A 221 -20.06 -28.87 -30.35
C ILE A 221 -21.31 -28.61 -29.49
N ASP A 222 -21.47 -29.35 -28.39
CA ASP A 222 -22.60 -29.14 -27.47
C ASP A 222 -22.48 -27.79 -26.74
N THR A 223 -23.52 -26.98 -26.84
CA THR A 223 -23.66 -25.66 -26.21
C THR A 223 -24.34 -25.72 -24.84
N ARG A 224 -24.83 -26.89 -24.41
CA ARG A 224 -25.51 -27.11 -23.12
C ARG A 224 -24.55 -26.91 -21.95
N VAL A 225 -24.63 -25.74 -21.30
CA VAL A 225 -23.81 -25.40 -20.13
C VAL A 225 -24.04 -26.40 -18.98
N PRO A 226 -23.00 -27.11 -18.49
CA PRO A 226 -23.11 -28.00 -17.35
C PRO A 226 -23.69 -27.29 -16.11
N GLN A 227 -24.54 -27.98 -15.35
CA GLN A 227 -25.29 -27.37 -14.24
C GLN A 227 -24.40 -26.63 -13.22
N HIS A 228 -23.19 -27.13 -12.94
CA HIS A 228 -22.25 -26.51 -12.01
C HIS A 228 -21.57 -25.24 -12.53
N LEU A 229 -21.63 -24.95 -13.84
CA LEU A 229 -21.09 -23.74 -14.48
C LEU A 229 -22.15 -22.69 -14.78
N LYS A 230 -23.40 -22.91 -14.37
CA LYS A 230 -24.48 -21.93 -14.52
C LYS A 230 -24.31 -20.76 -13.55
N TYR A 231 -24.82 -19.60 -13.95
CA TYR A 231 -24.91 -18.44 -13.06
C TYR A 231 -25.71 -18.77 -11.78
N GLU A 232 -26.79 -19.54 -11.90
CA GLU A 232 -27.66 -19.96 -10.80
C GLU A 232 -26.93 -20.77 -9.72
N SER A 233 -26.10 -21.77 -10.11
CA SER A 233 -25.35 -22.59 -9.15
C SER A 233 -24.29 -21.77 -8.43
N HIS A 234 -23.57 -20.92 -9.14
CA HIS A 234 -22.55 -20.04 -8.55
C HIS A 234 -23.17 -18.92 -7.69
N ALA A 235 -24.36 -18.43 -8.04
CA ALA A 235 -25.14 -17.50 -7.23
C ALA A 235 -25.71 -18.18 -5.96
N ALA A 236 -26.15 -19.43 -6.06
CA ALA A 236 -26.57 -20.25 -4.93
C ALA A 236 -25.39 -20.57 -3.99
N GLU A 237 -24.23 -20.97 -4.53
CA GLU A 237 -23.00 -21.19 -3.77
C GLU A 237 -22.54 -19.90 -3.08
N ARG A 238 -22.61 -18.75 -3.75
CA ARG A 238 -22.29 -17.44 -3.15
C ARG A 238 -23.30 -17.04 -2.07
N LYS A 239 -24.59 -17.35 -2.24
CA LYS A 239 -25.62 -17.19 -1.20
C LYS A 239 -25.37 -18.12 -0.01
N GLN A 240 -25.03 -19.39 -0.24
CA GLN A 240 -24.68 -20.34 0.82
C GLN A 240 -23.41 -19.92 1.57
N LYS A 241 -22.36 -19.46 0.89
CA LYS A 241 -21.16 -18.89 1.54
C LYS A 241 -21.45 -17.61 2.32
N HIS A 242 -22.41 -16.80 1.86
CA HIS A 242 -22.87 -15.62 2.60
C HIS A 242 -23.75 -15.99 3.81
N GLN A 243 -24.58 -17.03 3.72
CA GLN A 243 -25.34 -17.58 4.84
C GLN A 243 -24.45 -18.34 5.84
N GLN A 244 -23.40 -19.04 5.40
CA GLN A 244 -22.38 -19.59 6.28
C GLN A 244 -21.60 -18.48 7.01
N LYS A 245 -21.40 -17.32 6.38
CA LYS A 245 -20.92 -16.09 7.05
C LYS A 245 -21.97 -15.39 7.94
N LYS A 246 -23.25 -15.79 7.92
CA LYS A 246 -24.33 -15.24 8.75
C LYS A 246 -24.86 -16.22 9.81
N ASN A 247 -24.44 -17.48 9.74
CA ASN A 247 -24.78 -18.56 10.67
C ASN A 247 -23.52 -19.20 11.30
N GLY A 248 -22.35 -18.57 11.14
CA GLY A 248 -21.24 -18.76 12.08
C GLY A 248 -21.54 -18.02 13.39
N PRO A 249 -20.84 -18.34 14.49
CA PRO A 249 -20.97 -17.57 15.73
C PRO A 249 -20.59 -16.10 15.47
N ASP A 250 -21.36 -15.18 16.05
CA ASP A 250 -21.19 -13.75 15.82
C ASP A 250 -19.82 -13.26 16.29
N PHE A 251 -19.04 -12.72 15.35
CA PHE A 251 -17.78 -12.03 15.60
C PHE A 251 -17.96 -10.56 15.21
N ASP A 252 -18.53 -9.78 16.12
CA ASP A 252 -18.49 -8.33 16.10
C ASP A 252 -17.69 -7.88 17.32
N GLY A 253 -16.52 -7.26 17.09
CA GLY A 253 -15.39 -7.39 18.02
C GLY A 253 -14.18 -6.54 17.66
N MET A 254 -14.41 -5.24 17.47
CA MET A 254 -13.41 -4.17 17.61
C MET A 254 -12.11 -4.26 16.78
N VAL A 255 -12.23 -4.12 15.46
CA VAL A 255 -11.33 -3.22 14.70
C VAL A 255 -12.21 -2.28 13.88
N GLY A 256 -12.80 -1.29 14.55
CA GLY A 256 -13.82 -0.42 13.96
C GLY A 256 -14.02 0.88 14.75
N VAL A 257 -13.31 1.94 14.35
CA VAL A 257 -13.31 3.26 15.01
C VAL A 257 -13.64 4.40 14.00
N PHE A 258 -14.54 4.13 13.06
CA PHE A 258 -15.22 5.14 12.21
C PHE A 258 -16.67 4.70 11.92
N PRO A 259 -17.71 5.43 12.35
CA PRO A 259 -19.10 5.01 12.22
C PRO A 259 -19.95 5.98 11.38
N GLY A 260 -19.57 6.21 10.12
CA GLY A 260 -20.36 7.05 9.22
C GLY A 260 -21.68 6.38 8.79
N ASN A 261 -22.80 6.89 9.27
CA ASN A 261 -24.13 6.39 8.91
C ASN A 261 -24.46 6.73 7.44
N ASN A 262 -25.01 5.79 6.66
CA ASN A 262 -25.29 5.99 5.23
C ASN A 262 -26.75 6.42 5.02
N PRO A 263 -27.07 7.70 4.72
CA PRO A 263 -28.39 8.06 4.23
C PRO A 263 -28.65 7.41 2.86
N LYS A 264 -29.76 6.70 2.72
CA LYS A 264 -30.23 6.20 1.42
C LYS A 264 -30.77 7.38 0.61
N LEU A 265 -30.15 7.67 -0.53
CA LEU A 265 -30.73 8.51 -1.59
C LEU A 265 -31.11 7.66 -2.84
N PRO A 266 -32.05 8.13 -3.68
CA PRO A 266 -32.79 7.24 -4.60
C PRO A 266 -32.06 6.81 -5.87
N GLU A 267 -32.59 5.79 -6.54
CA GLU A 267 -32.03 5.24 -7.79
C GLU A 267 -32.15 6.19 -8.99
N LEU A 268 -31.03 6.78 -9.47
CA LEU A 268 -30.98 7.48 -10.76
C LEU A 268 -29.74 7.17 -11.62
N LYS A 269 -29.98 6.31 -12.63
CA LYS A 269 -29.37 6.23 -13.99
C LYS A 269 -27.84 6.45 -14.16
N PRO A 270 -27.06 5.42 -14.57
CA PRO A 270 -25.61 5.55 -14.77
C PRO A 270 -25.18 6.13 -16.13
N ALA A 271 -24.37 7.20 -16.09
CA ALA A 271 -23.68 7.80 -17.24
C ALA A 271 -22.13 7.69 -17.08
N PRO A 272 -21.28 8.02 -18.08
CA PRO A 272 -20.47 6.95 -18.67
C PRO A 272 -18.94 7.15 -18.63
N LYS A 273 -18.25 6.14 -18.07
CA LYS A 273 -16.79 6.08 -17.87
C LYS A 273 -15.95 6.41 -19.12
N SER A 274 -14.95 7.28 -18.92
CA SER A 274 -13.84 7.53 -19.87
C SER A 274 -12.77 6.42 -19.81
N HIS A 275 -11.73 6.52 -20.64
CA HIS A 275 -10.86 5.39 -21.00
C HIS A 275 -9.45 5.45 -20.39
N LYS A 276 -9.03 4.34 -19.75
CA LYS A 276 -7.60 4.09 -19.46
C LYS A 276 -6.80 3.85 -20.75
N SER A 277 -5.64 4.50 -20.86
CA SER A 277 -4.49 4.05 -21.67
C SER A 277 -3.84 2.78 -21.07
N LYS A 278 -2.86 2.18 -21.76
CA LYS A 278 -2.33 0.84 -21.43
C LYS A 278 -0.89 0.66 -21.96
N GLN A 279 -0.20 -0.37 -21.43
CA GLN A 279 1.24 -0.69 -21.59
C GLN A 279 2.15 0.12 -20.65
N LEU A 280 3.30 -0.40 -20.19
CA LEU A 280 3.99 -1.65 -20.56
C LEU A 280 4.66 -2.30 -19.32
N GLN A 281 4.46 -3.61 -19.11
CA GLN A 281 5.53 -4.63 -18.89
C GLN A 281 4.89 -6.04 -18.78
N GLY A 282 5.67 -7.10 -18.96
CA GLY A 282 5.26 -8.48 -18.72
C GLY A 282 6.44 -9.46 -18.86
N GLN A 283 6.28 -10.64 -18.24
CA GLN A 283 7.30 -11.69 -18.06
C GLN A 283 8.42 -11.28 -17.06
N LEU A 284 8.97 -12.19 -16.25
CA LEU A 284 8.83 -13.65 -16.24
C LEU A 284 8.01 -14.20 -15.06
N ALA A 285 7.28 -15.29 -15.32
CA ALA A 285 6.88 -16.28 -14.31
C ALA A 285 6.72 -17.65 -15.00
N LYS A 286 7.27 -18.72 -14.41
CA LYS A 286 7.12 -20.10 -14.89
C LYS A 286 7.28 -21.11 -13.74
N SER A 287 6.70 -22.31 -13.95
CA SER A 287 6.52 -23.43 -13.02
C SER A 287 5.39 -23.27 -11.98
N LYS A 288 4.86 -24.40 -11.49
CA LYS A 288 3.58 -24.53 -10.77
C LYS A 288 3.64 -25.64 -9.71
N GLN A 289 3.03 -25.39 -8.54
CA GLN A 289 2.31 -26.33 -7.66
C GLN A 289 3.10 -27.55 -7.09
N PRO A 290 2.65 -28.14 -5.96
CA PRO A 290 1.50 -29.04 -5.94
C PRO A 290 0.41 -28.73 -4.89
N MET A 291 -0.75 -29.34 -5.15
CA MET A 291 -1.85 -29.74 -4.26
C MET A 291 -1.65 -29.71 -2.73
N THR A 292 -2.73 -29.34 -2.01
CA THR A 292 -3.16 -30.01 -0.77
C THR A 292 -4.64 -30.39 -0.88
N LEU A 293 -5.07 -31.47 -0.19
CA LEU A 293 -6.46 -31.91 -0.10
C LEU A 293 -7.02 -31.56 1.29
N ASN A 294 -8.30 -31.20 1.36
CA ASN A 294 -9.02 -31.26 2.64
C ASN A 294 -9.45 -32.72 2.94
N PRO A 295 -9.23 -33.25 4.15
CA PRO A 295 -9.92 -34.43 4.63
C PRO A 295 -11.34 -34.08 5.11
N THR A 296 -12.27 -35.03 5.00
CA THR A 296 -13.63 -34.94 5.56
C THR A 296 -13.77 -35.84 6.80
N PRO A 297 -14.69 -35.50 7.74
CA PRO A 297 -14.78 -36.19 9.04
C PRO A 297 -15.49 -37.54 8.97
N HIS A 298 -15.22 -38.39 9.98
CA HIS A 298 -15.80 -39.72 10.13
C HIS A 298 -16.77 -39.75 11.32
N MET A 299 -17.97 -40.29 11.12
CA MET A 299 -18.91 -40.74 12.18
C MET A 299 -19.51 -42.11 11.79
N PRO A 300 -20.20 -42.84 12.69
CA PRO A 300 -20.06 -44.30 12.76
C PRO A 300 -21.17 -45.09 12.04
N ALA A 301 -20.91 -46.39 11.89
CA ALA A 301 -21.88 -47.38 11.43
C ALA A 301 -22.27 -48.34 12.56
N GLN A 302 -23.54 -48.73 12.66
CA GLN A 302 -23.97 -50.03 13.19
C GLN A 302 -25.44 -50.36 12.89
N GLN A 303 -25.76 -51.66 12.99
CA GLN A 303 -27.10 -52.31 12.95
C GLN A 303 -27.86 -52.41 11.60
N LEU A 304 -28.75 -53.41 11.39
CA LEU A 304 -28.56 -54.87 11.58
C LEU A 304 -29.68 -55.69 10.86
N HIS A 305 -29.35 -56.52 9.85
CA HIS A 305 -30.23 -57.59 9.27
C HIS A 305 -31.59 -57.07 8.69
N ARG A 306 -32.52 -57.82 8.06
CA ARG A 306 -32.71 -59.20 7.53
C ARG A 306 -33.62 -59.02 6.27
N ALA A 307 -33.73 -59.85 5.23
CA ALA A 307 -33.79 -61.32 5.17
C ALA A 307 -33.50 -61.90 3.75
N LEU A 308 -33.71 -63.21 3.59
CA LEU A 308 -33.37 -64.13 2.47
C LEU A 308 -34.50 -65.19 2.33
N PRO A 309 -34.46 -66.24 1.46
CA PRO A 309 -33.58 -66.56 0.32
C PRO A 309 -34.36 -66.59 -1.06
N GLN A 310 -34.52 -67.59 -1.96
CA GLN A 310 -34.10 -69.02 -2.10
C GLN A 310 -34.37 -69.64 -3.52
N HIS A 311 -33.45 -70.49 -4.03
CA HIS A 311 -33.59 -71.54 -5.10
C HIS A 311 -33.98 -71.14 -6.55
N GLN A 312 -33.57 -71.82 -7.65
CA GLN A 312 -32.73 -73.01 -8.00
C GLN A 312 -32.39 -72.93 -9.55
N PHE A 313 -31.66 -73.79 -10.30
CA PHE A 313 -30.94 -75.08 -10.14
C PHE A 313 -29.76 -75.19 -11.18
N GLN A 314 -29.34 -76.40 -11.62
CA GLN A 314 -28.29 -76.74 -12.63
C GLN A 314 -28.69 -78.08 -13.36
N ALA A 315 -27.95 -78.81 -14.22
CA ALA A 315 -26.55 -78.84 -14.72
C ALA A 315 -26.41 -79.64 -16.07
N HIS A 316 -25.16 -80.00 -16.46
CA HIS A 316 -24.75 -80.98 -17.53
C HIS A 316 -24.80 -80.53 -19.01
N GLY A 317 -23.93 -80.94 -19.96
CA GLY A 317 -22.61 -81.62 -19.90
C GLY A 317 -22.47 -82.93 -20.73
N PHE A 318 -21.38 -83.15 -21.53
CA PHE A 318 -20.92 -84.48 -22.02
C PHE A 318 -19.46 -84.49 -22.61
N TYR A 319 -18.87 -85.68 -22.81
CA TYR A 319 -17.46 -85.97 -23.23
C TYR A 319 -17.31 -86.53 -24.68
N PRO A 320 -16.08 -86.84 -25.18
CA PRO A 320 -15.60 -88.24 -25.12
C PRO A 320 -14.07 -88.49 -24.88
N ASN A 321 -13.72 -89.78 -24.72
CA ASN A 321 -12.45 -90.47 -24.35
C ASN A 321 -11.14 -90.16 -25.15
N GLY A 322 -9.93 -90.57 -24.68
CA GLY A 322 -9.56 -91.20 -23.39
C GLY A 322 -8.29 -92.09 -23.38
N ASN A 323 -8.03 -92.75 -22.23
CA ASN A 323 -7.09 -93.86 -21.90
C ASN A 323 -5.55 -93.76 -22.15
N GLY A 324 -4.74 -94.00 -21.10
CA GLY A 324 -3.33 -94.44 -21.24
C GLY A 324 -2.39 -94.26 -20.03
N THR A 325 -2.11 -95.32 -19.28
CA THR A 325 -0.99 -95.51 -18.30
C THR A 325 -0.54 -97.01 -18.39
N PRO A 326 0.64 -97.49 -17.88
CA PRO A 326 1.47 -96.97 -16.78
C PRO A 326 3.02 -96.87 -17.06
N PRO A 327 4.00 -97.51 -16.36
CA PRO A 327 5.00 -96.76 -15.55
C PRO A 327 6.52 -97.10 -15.76
N THR A 328 7.38 -96.53 -14.89
CA THR A 328 8.76 -96.91 -14.44
C THR A 328 10.04 -96.22 -14.98
N ASN A 329 10.90 -95.86 -14.00
CA ASN A 329 12.39 -95.74 -13.89
C ASN A 329 13.34 -95.37 -15.07
N GLY A 330 14.36 -94.57 -14.71
CA GLY A 330 15.61 -94.33 -15.46
C GLY A 330 16.04 -92.84 -15.44
N GLN A 331 16.69 -92.32 -14.40
CA GLN A 331 18.15 -92.22 -14.22
C GLN A 331 18.95 -91.71 -15.44
N TYR A 332 19.50 -90.49 -15.31
CA TYR A 332 20.82 -89.92 -15.73
C TYR A 332 20.70 -88.39 -15.50
N THR A 333 21.50 -87.62 -14.73
CA THR A 333 22.97 -87.44 -14.61
C THR A 333 23.62 -86.97 -15.93
N ASN A 334 24.46 -85.93 -16.01
CA ASN A 334 25.00 -85.02 -14.99
C ASN A 334 25.66 -83.78 -15.66
N PHE A 335 26.01 -82.74 -14.88
CA PHE A 335 26.88 -81.59 -15.26
C PHE A 335 26.36 -80.68 -16.40
N HIS A 336 26.74 -79.40 -16.54
CA HIS A 336 27.87 -78.66 -15.95
C HIS A 336 27.52 -77.67 -14.83
N SER A 337 28.52 -77.38 -13.99
CA SER A 337 28.49 -76.38 -12.92
C SER A 337 29.83 -75.64 -12.86
N SER A 338 29.78 -74.30 -12.76
CA SER A 338 30.90 -73.39 -12.47
C SER A 338 30.31 -71.98 -12.25
N THR A 339 29.53 -71.73 -11.21
CA THR A 339 29.96 -71.59 -9.80
C THR A 339 30.87 -70.38 -9.58
N PHE A 340 30.31 -69.32 -9.00
CA PHE A 340 30.91 -68.61 -7.87
C PHE A 340 29.80 -68.00 -7.01
N SER A 341 29.83 -68.26 -5.70
CA SER A 341 28.84 -67.82 -4.72
C SER A 341 29.44 -66.79 -3.77
N PHE A 342 28.77 -65.66 -3.59
CA PHE A 342 29.01 -64.76 -2.45
C PHE A 342 27.99 -65.06 -1.34
N PRO A 343 28.36 -64.88 -0.05
CA PRO A 343 27.47 -65.15 1.07
C PRO A 343 26.29 -64.16 1.11
N PRO A 344 25.17 -64.52 1.75
CA PRO A 344 24.03 -63.61 1.90
C PRO A 344 24.41 -62.44 2.81
N MET A 345 24.57 -61.24 2.24
CA MET A 345 24.59 -60.02 3.04
C MET A 345 23.27 -59.88 3.78
N GLN A 346 23.35 -59.60 5.08
CA GLN A 346 22.18 -59.21 5.86
C GLN A 346 21.58 -57.95 5.24
N GLN A 347 20.29 -57.99 4.91
CA GLN A 347 19.57 -56.80 4.47
C GLN A 347 19.40 -55.86 5.66
N LEU A 348 20.28 -54.86 5.75
CA LEU A 348 19.98 -53.65 6.51
C LEU A 348 18.67 -53.06 5.95
N PRO A 349 17.74 -52.60 6.81
CA PRO A 349 16.47 -52.04 6.36
C PRO A 349 16.74 -50.84 5.44
N ILE A 350 16.09 -50.84 4.28
CA ILE A 350 16.21 -49.77 3.28
C ILE A 350 15.81 -48.46 3.95
N GLN A 351 16.76 -47.54 4.14
CA GLN A 351 16.44 -46.22 4.66
C GLN A 351 15.51 -45.51 3.66
N PRO A 352 14.46 -44.81 4.13
CA PRO A 352 13.57 -44.07 3.23
C PRO A 352 14.37 -43.03 2.44
N PRO A 353 13.97 -42.72 1.20
CA PRO A 353 14.64 -41.69 0.42
C PRO A 353 14.61 -40.36 1.19
N PRO A 354 15.71 -39.57 1.16
CA PRO A 354 15.78 -38.33 1.91
C PRO A 354 14.66 -37.37 1.47
N PRO A 355 14.05 -36.61 2.40
CA PRO A 355 12.99 -35.67 2.07
C PRO A 355 13.50 -34.61 1.07
N PRO A 356 12.62 -34.11 0.17
CA PRO A 356 13.02 -33.13 -0.82
C PRO A 356 13.57 -31.85 -0.14
N PRO A 357 14.63 -31.23 -0.68
CA PRO A 357 15.26 -30.09 -0.05
C PRO A 357 14.28 -28.91 0.06
N ILE A 358 14.13 -28.39 1.28
CA ILE A 358 13.24 -27.27 1.60
C ILE A 358 13.72 -26.03 0.85
N LYS A 359 12.81 -25.41 0.09
CA LYS A 359 13.09 -24.17 -0.65
C LYS A 359 12.64 -22.96 0.15
N TYR A 360 13.60 -22.18 0.61
CA TYR A 360 13.38 -20.91 1.29
C TYR A 360 13.00 -19.76 0.33
N PRO A 361 12.32 -18.70 0.82
CA PRO A 361 11.79 -18.55 2.17
C PRO A 361 10.56 -19.44 2.43
N ILE A 362 10.37 -19.83 3.69
CA ILE A 362 9.19 -20.55 4.21
C ILE A 362 8.54 -19.76 5.36
N GLU A 363 7.40 -20.21 5.87
CA GLU A 363 6.76 -19.59 7.03
C GLU A 363 7.69 -19.62 8.26
N ASP A 364 7.80 -18.47 8.94
CA ASP A 364 8.90 -18.16 9.86
C ASP A 364 8.95 -19.12 11.06
N LEU A 365 7.79 -19.51 11.61
CA LEU A 365 7.70 -20.49 12.70
C LEU A 365 8.01 -21.94 12.25
N GLN A 366 7.87 -22.27 10.96
CA GLN A 366 8.22 -23.59 10.39
C GLN A 366 9.73 -23.77 10.19
N ILE A 367 10.52 -22.71 10.38
CA ILE A 367 11.98 -22.80 10.43
C ILE A 367 12.36 -23.41 11.77
N ALA A 368 13.12 -24.51 11.73
CA ALA A 368 13.65 -25.16 12.92
C ALA A 368 14.37 -24.14 13.83
N PRO A 369 14.08 -24.12 15.16
CA PRO A 369 14.71 -23.20 16.10
C PRO A 369 16.24 -23.19 15.98
N ARG A 370 16.85 -22.00 16.11
CA ARG A 370 18.30 -21.91 16.26
C ARG A 370 18.68 -22.55 17.60
N LYS A 371 19.86 -23.19 17.70
CA LYS A 371 20.31 -23.76 18.99
C LYS A 371 20.41 -22.63 20.02
N ALA A 372 19.87 -22.86 21.22
CA ALA A 372 19.52 -21.82 22.18
C ALA A 372 20.69 -20.91 22.62
N ASP A 373 21.93 -21.38 22.53
CA ASP A 373 23.13 -20.63 22.93
C ASP A 373 23.60 -19.59 21.90
N ILE A 374 23.06 -19.57 20.67
CA ILE A 374 23.71 -18.89 19.54
C ILE A 374 23.30 -17.42 19.39
N LEU A 375 22.00 -17.09 19.39
CA LEU A 375 21.50 -15.71 19.23
C LEU A 375 20.13 -15.53 19.91
N LYS A 376 20.02 -14.51 20.77
CA LYS A 376 18.76 -13.99 21.33
C LYS A 376 18.48 -12.59 20.76
N ARG A 377 17.24 -12.12 20.85
CA ARG A 377 16.90 -10.73 20.52
C ARG A 377 17.58 -9.79 21.55
N PRO A 378 18.06 -8.60 21.14
CA PRO A 378 18.45 -7.56 22.09
C PRO A 378 17.28 -7.18 23.03
N PRO A 379 17.55 -6.72 24.25
CA PRO A 379 16.51 -6.27 25.16
C PRO A 379 15.82 -5.02 24.62
N LEU A 380 14.49 -5.05 24.58
CA LEU A 380 13.64 -3.89 24.34
C LEU A 380 13.65 -2.98 25.58
N LYS A 381 13.62 -1.66 25.36
CA LYS A 381 13.33 -0.64 26.38
C LYS A 381 11.84 -0.27 26.34
N PHE A 382 11.29 0.16 27.47
CA PHE A 382 9.88 0.56 27.61
C PHE A 382 9.76 2.05 27.95
N PHE A 383 8.70 2.70 27.46
CA PHE A 383 8.42 4.14 27.69
C PHE A 383 7.29 4.38 28.71
N SER A 384 6.73 3.31 29.29
CA SER A 384 5.74 3.40 30.38
C SER A 384 6.33 2.92 31.71
N GLU A 385 5.73 3.38 32.80
CA GLU A 385 6.04 2.98 34.17
C GLU A 385 5.58 1.53 34.46
N ASP A 386 4.40 1.16 33.96
CA ASP A 386 3.75 -0.16 34.08
C ASP A 386 4.28 -1.19 33.08
N THR A 387 5.59 -1.43 33.11
CA THR A 387 6.28 -2.36 32.19
C THR A 387 5.67 -3.79 32.19
N PRO A 388 5.32 -4.38 31.01
CA PRO A 388 4.70 -5.72 30.92
C PRO A 388 5.58 -6.88 31.42
N VAL A 389 6.88 -6.65 31.51
CA VAL A 389 7.86 -7.54 32.13
C VAL A 389 8.64 -6.71 33.14
N PRO A 390 8.78 -7.12 34.42
CA PRO A 390 9.45 -6.30 35.42
C PRO A 390 10.91 -5.96 35.05
N VAL A 391 11.19 -4.68 34.84
CA VAL A 391 12.55 -4.14 34.65
C VAL A 391 12.88 -3.21 35.82
N GLU A 392 13.82 -3.64 36.68
CA GLU A 392 14.12 -2.94 37.95
C GLU A 392 14.61 -1.50 37.72
N ASP A 393 15.46 -1.28 36.71
CA ASP A 393 15.92 0.04 36.26
C ASP A 393 15.58 0.26 34.78
N HIS A 394 14.66 1.18 34.51
CA HIS A 394 14.27 1.61 33.16
C HIS A 394 14.01 3.14 33.15
N PRO A 395 14.23 3.85 32.03
CA PRO A 395 14.29 5.32 32.03
C PRO A 395 12.94 6.02 32.19
N ALA A 396 11.82 5.30 32.02
CA ALA A 396 10.46 5.84 32.12
C ALA A 396 9.82 5.72 33.53
N LYS A 397 10.54 5.17 34.50
CA LYS A 397 10.03 4.72 35.80
C LYS A 397 9.33 5.78 36.66
N ASP A 398 9.60 7.06 36.41
CA ASP A 398 9.03 8.20 37.14
C ASP A 398 8.25 9.16 36.20
N ASN A 399 7.86 8.73 34.98
CA ASN A 399 7.23 9.60 33.97
C ASN A 399 5.69 9.67 34.01
N GLY A 400 5.04 8.79 34.79
CA GLY A 400 3.58 8.74 34.95
C GLY A 400 2.78 8.26 33.72
N ILE A 401 3.45 7.86 32.63
CA ILE A 401 2.80 7.38 31.40
C ILE A 401 2.56 5.88 31.54
N LEU A 402 1.31 5.45 31.34
CA LEU A 402 0.90 4.05 31.33
C LEU A 402 0.99 3.45 29.91
N MET A 403 1.09 2.13 29.81
CA MET A 403 1.29 1.42 28.56
C MET A 403 0.14 1.66 27.59
N GLU A 404 -1.10 1.68 28.10
CA GLU A 404 -2.30 2.03 27.32
C GLU A 404 -2.24 3.41 26.66
N SER A 405 -1.40 4.33 27.17
CA SER A 405 -1.22 5.68 26.65
C SER A 405 -0.07 5.82 25.64
N VAL A 406 0.89 4.89 25.60
CA VAL A 406 2.05 4.98 24.69
C VAL A 406 1.63 4.94 23.22
N GLY A 407 0.73 4.01 22.86
CA GLY A 407 0.15 3.94 21.52
C GLY A 407 -0.61 5.22 21.11
N PRO A 408 -1.58 5.69 21.93
CA PRO A 408 -2.24 6.99 21.75
C PRO A 408 -1.29 8.19 21.62
N LEU A 409 -0.24 8.26 22.43
CA LEU A 409 0.77 9.33 22.39
C LEU A 409 1.52 9.33 21.05
N LEU A 410 2.02 8.17 20.61
CA LEU A 410 2.70 8.00 19.32
C LEU A 410 1.81 8.37 18.13
N VAL A 411 0.57 7.89 18.10
CA VAL A 411 -0.40 8.20 17.02
C VAL A 411 -0.75 9.69 16.98
N THR A 412 -0.83 10.34 18.14
CA THR A 412 -1.08 11.78 18.25
C THR A 412 0.09 12.59 17.72
N TRP A 413 1.33 12.25 18.14
CA TRP A 413 2.56 12.88 17.66
C TRP A 413 2.75 12.74 16.14
N ASP A 414 2.51 11.52 15.60
CA ASP A 414 2.59 11.21 14.16
C ASP A 414 1.56 12.04 13.38
N THR A 415 0.32 12.11 13.86
CA THR A 415 -0.76 12.90 13.22
C THR A 415 -0.40 14.39 13.18
N LEU A 416 0.08 14.97 14.28
CA LEU A 416 0.41 16.39 14.35
C LEU A 416 1.62 16.77 13.47
N ASN A 417 2.63 15.90 13.34
CA ASN A 417 3.80 16.17 12.50
C ASN A 417 3.58 15.83 11.01
N VAL A 418 2.82 14.79 10.66
CA VAL A 418 2.47 14.47 9.25
C VAL A 418 1.55 15.54 8.63
N TYR A 419 0.70 16.18 9.43
CA TYR A 419 -0.24 17.23 8.97
C TYR A 419 0.10 18.62 9.51
N CYS A 420 1.36 18.86 9.90
CA CYS A 420 1.84 20.13 10.47
C CYS A 420 1.46 21.36 9.63
N GLU A 421 1.62 21.28 8.30
CA GLU A 421 1.22 22.31 7.33
C GLU A 421 -0.29 22.66 7.37
N ILE A 422 -1.15 21.72 7.77
CA ILE A 422 -2.61 21.92 7.85
C ILE A 422 -3.02 22.42 9.24
N PHE A 423 -2.34 21.95 10.30
CA PHE A 423 -2.49 22.51 11.64
C PHE A 423 -1.87 23.90 11.80
N LYS A 424 -0.96 24.32 10.91
CA LYS A 424 -0.09 25.49 11.07
C LYS A 424 0.69 25.41 12.38
N LEU A 425 1.26 24.23 12.63
CA LEU A 425 2.17 23.95 13.71
C LEU A 425 3.57 23.80 13.12
N ASP A 426 4.55 24.37 13.78
CA ASP A 426 5.93 24.01 13.54
C ASP A 426 6.19 22.55 13.98
N SER A 427 7.20 21.87 13.43
CA SER A 427 7.51 20.48 13.85
C SER A 427 8.18 20.42 15.23
N PHE A 428 8.12 19.26 15.88
CA PHE A 428 8.65 19.05 17.23
C PHE A 428 9.05 17.58 17.47
N THR A 429 10.07 17.37 18.31
CA THR A 429 10.53 16.00 18.63
C THR A 429 9.48 15.23 19.45
N PHE A 430 9.56 13.90 19.43
CA PHE A 430 8.72 13.05 20.28
C PHE A 430 8.99 13.28 21.77
N ASP A 431 10.26 13.54 22.14
CA ASP A 431 10.66 13.77 23.53
C ASP A 431 10.13 15.12 24.06
N ASP A 432 10.22 16.20 23.29
CA ASP A 432 9.64 17.51 23.66
C ASP A 432 8.12 17.44 23.80
N PHE A 433 7.46 16.65 22.95
CA PHE A 433 6.02 16.42 23.06
C PHE A 433 5.64 15.62 24.31
N ALA A 434 6.38 14.54 24.63
CA ALA A 434 6.15 13.78 25.85
C ALA A 434 6.41 14.63 27.10
N GLU A 435 7.47 15.44 27.11
CA GLU A 435 7.81 16.37 28.19
C GLU A 435 6.74 17.47 28.35
N ALA A 436 6.25 18.06 27.25
CA ALA A 436 5.18 19.06 27.28
C ALA A 436 3.87 18.52 27.88
N MET A 437 3.57 17.23 27.69
CA MET A 437 2.40 16.58 28.29
C MET A 437 2.57 16.32 29.81
N GLN A 438 3.80 16.28 30.32
CA GLN A 438 4.13 16.09 31.74
C GLN A 438 4.06 17.38 32.58
N ILE A 439 3.97 18.57 31.96
CA ILE A 439 3.94 19.83 32.71
C ILE A 439 2.58 20.03 33.41
N THR A 440 2.54 19.80 34.73
CA THR A 440 1.34 19.92 35.58
C THR A 440 1.31 21.21 36.42
N SER A 441 1.98 22.29 35.99
CA SER A 441 2.19 23.50 36.79
C SER A 441 1.44 24.72 36.25
N GLU A 442 0.62 25.36 37.09
CA GLU A 442 -0.08 26.63 36.78
C GLU A 442 0.90 27.79 36.53
N ASP A 443 2.04 27.82 37.23
CA ASP A 443 3.06 28.88 37.10
C ASP A 443 3.82 28.82 35.76
N VAL A 444 3.67 27.74 34.96
CA VAL A 444 4.51 27.44 33.78
C VAL A 444 3.66 27.18 32.52
N GLU A 445 3.43 28.22 31.73
CA GLU A 445 2.80 28.08 30.41
C GLU A 445 3.80 27.47 29.40
N CYS A 446 3.43 26.33 28.81
CA CYS A 446 4.15 25.65 27.72
C CYS A 446 3.50 26.00 26.37
N GLU A 447 4.26 26.65 25.47
CA GLU A 447 3.75 27.10 24.17
C GLU A 447 3.36 25.90 23.29
N LEU A 448 4.19 24.85 23.23
CA LEU A 448 3.89 23.62 22.49
C LEU A 448 2.56 22.99 22.94
N PHE A 449 2.38 22.82 24.26
CA PHE A 449 1.16 22.22 24.82
C PHE A 449 -0.12 23.02 24.50
N VAL A 450 -0.08 24.35 24.59
CA VAL A 450 -1.25 25.18 24.29
C VAL A 450 -1.52 25.24 22.78
N GLU A 451 -0.48 25.37 21.96
CA GLU A 451 -0.63 25.53 20.51
C GLU A 451 -1.15 24.27 19.82
N ILE A 452 -0.72 23.06 20.22
CA ILE A 452 -1.25 21.81 19.64
C ILE A 452 -2.75 21.64 19.90
N HIS A 453 -3.23 21.97 21.10
CA HIS A 453 -4.66 21.91 21.42
C HIS A 453 -5.44 22.99 20.66
N CYS A 454 -4.96 24.24 20.64
CA CYS A 454 -5.62 25.34 19.92
C CYS A 454 -5.66 25.09 18.41
N ALA A 455 -4.59 24.58 17.81
CA ALA A 455 -4.51 24.25 16.39
C ALA A 455 -5.47 23.09 16.04
N ALA A 456 -5.45 22.00 16.80
CA ALA A 456 -6.31 20.84 16.52
C ALA A 456 -7.80 21.18 16.69
N LEU A 457 -8.18 21.98 17.70
CA LEU A 457 -9.54 22.48 17.87
C LEU A 457 -10.00 23.36 16.70
N LYS A 458 -9.15 24.26 16.18
CA LYS A 458 -9.50 25.15 15.05
C LYS A 458 -9.93 24.43 13.78
N LEU A 459 -9.46 23.20 13.54
CA LEU A 459 -9.85 22.40 12.37
C LEU A 459 -11.29 21.84 12.48
N LEU A 460 -11.87 21.77 13.69
CA LEU A 460 -13.19 21.16 13.91
C LEU A 460 -14.35 22.04 13.42
N ALA A 461 -14.16 23.36 13.37
CA ALA A 461 -15.13 24.32 12.83
C ALA A 461 -14.42 25.53 12.21
N ASP A 462 -14.96 26.05 11.12
CA ASP A 462 -14.43 27.22 10.40
C ASP A 462 -14.51 28.50 11.26
N SER A 463 -13.76 29.54 10.91
CA SER A 463 -13.86 30.83 11.62
C SER A 463 -15.21 31.51 11.36
N GLU A 464 -15.64 32.39 12.26
CA GLU A 464 -16.82 33.24 12.04
C GLU A 464 -16.76 33.99 10.69
N SER A 465 -15.57 34.49 10.32
CA SER A 465 -15.32 35.15 9.03
C SER A 465 -15.38 34.24 7.80
N ASP A 466 -15.20 32.92 7.97
CA ASP A 466 -15.28 31.91 6.90
C ASP A 466 -16.66 31.22 6.84
N GLY A 467 -17.63 31.67 7.65
CA GLY A 467 -18.99 31.14 7.71
C GLY A 467 -19.27 30.16 8.86
N GLY A 468 -18.35 30.02 9.83
CA GLY A 468 -18.59 29.38 11.13
C GLY A 468 -19.05 27.91 11.11
N LYS A 469 -18.84 27.21 9.99
CA LYS A 469 -19.39 25.87 9.76
C LYS A 469 -18.60 24.81 10.52
N VAL A 470 -19.32 23.93 11.22
CA VAL A 470 -18.74 22.73 11.84
C VAL A 470 -18.34 21.73 10.75
N GLN A 471 -17.09 21.27 10.79
CA GLN A 471 -16.49 20.35 9.79
C GLN A 471 -16.58 18.87 10.20
N ILE A 472 -16.98 18.60 11.45
CA ILE A 472 -17.16 17.26 12.04
C ILE A 472 -18.64 16.93 12.28
N HIS A 473 -18.96 15.64 12.41
CA HIS A 473 -20.32 15.18 12.68
C HIS A 473 -20.58 15.09 14.20
N LEU A 474 -21.04 16.19 14.80
CA LEU A 474 -21.64 16.17 16.13
C LEU A 474 -23.07 15.57 16.06
N PRO A 475 -23.67 15.12 17.18
CA PRO A 475 -25.12 14.95 17.27
C PRO A 475 -25.81 16.32 17.17
N GLU A 476 -27.08 16.31 16.79
CA GLU A 476 -27.96 17.48 16.90
C GLU A 476 -28.18 17.82 18.39
N SER A 477 -28.31 19.11 18.70
CA SER A 477 -28.60 19.58 20.05
C SER A 477 -30.12 19.66 20.24
N ASP A 478 -30.64 19.14 21.35
CA ASP A 478 -32.06 19.29 21.72
C ASP A 478 -32.48 20.76 21.99
N SER A 479 -31.54 21.71 21.88
CA SER A 479 -31.73 23.15 22.06
C SER A 479 -31.98 23.94 20.77
N ASP A 480 -31.73 23.36 19.59
CA ASP A 480 -31.82 24.08 18.30
C ASP A 480 -33.22 23.94 17.64
N GLY A 481 -34.24 23.53 18.41
CA GLY A 481 -35.48 22.97 17.89
C GLY A 481 -36.67 23.91 17.64
N GLU A 482 -36.55 25.24 17.85
CA GLU A 482 -37.72 26.15 17.83
C GLU A 482 -37.65 27.38 16.88
N ASP A 483 -36.51 27.75 16.26
CA ASP A 483 -36.34 29.11 15.66
C ASP A 483 -35.80 29.23 14.20
N GLU A 484 -35.64 28.15 13.41
CA GLU A 484 -35.30 28.26 11.96
C GLU A 484 -36.19 27.36 11.05
N ASP A 485 -37.41 27.80 10.71
CA ASP A 485 -38.21 27.18 9.62
C ASP A 485 -39.27 28.11 8.95
N GLU A 486 -38.94 29.41 8.74
CA GLU A 486 -39.74 30.32 7.88
C GLU A 486 -38.90 30.99 6.77
N GLU A 487 -38.74 30.32 5.61
CA GLU A 487 -39.01 31.00 4.31
C GLU A 487 -39.18 30.02 3.12
N ASN A 488 -40.30 30.19 2.40
CA ASN A 488 -40.47 29.98 0.95
C ASN A 488 -40.48 28.54 0.34
N ASP A 489 -41.69 27.94 0.24
CA ASP A 489 -42.18 27.41 -1.05
C ASP A 489 -43.73 27.52 -1.16
N GLU A 490 -44.23 28.63 -1.70
CA GLU A 490 -45.64 28.76 -2.07
C GLU A 490 -45.94 28.03 -3.40
N SER A 491 -46.81 27.01 -3.40
CA SER A 491 -48.06 27.02 -4.21
C SER A 491 -48.84 25.68 -4.26
N ALA A 492 -49.92 25.57 -3.47
CA ALA A 492 -50.97 24.56 -3.71
C ALA A 492 -52.35 25.01 -3.18
N ILE A 493 -53.09 25.82 -3.96
CA ILE A 493 -54.44 26.26 -3.58
C ILE A 493 -55.45 25.11 -3.66
N GLN A 494 -56.06 24.72 -2.54
CA GLN A 494 -57.40 24.11 -2.49
C GLN A 494 -58.24 24.68 -1.33
N THR A 495 -59.57 24.57 -1.45
CA THR A 495 -60.55 25.43 -0.76
C THR A 495 -61.06 24.90 0.59
N PRO A 496 -61.46 25.76 1.54
CA PRO A 496 -61.96 25.34 2.86
C PRO A 496 -63.47 24.99 2.86
N THR A 497 -63.84 23.84 3.42
CA THR A 497 -65.21 23.50 3.86
C THR A 497 -65.19 22.23 4.75
N PRO A 498 -66.17 21.99 5.64
CA PRO A 498 -66.20 22.56 6.98
C PRO A 498 -66.11 21.49 8.09
N GLU A 499 -66.13 21.92 9.36
CA GLU A 499 -66.17 21.01 10.53
C GLU A 499 -67.36 20.02 10.48
N PRO A 500 -67.13 18.73 10.77
CA PRO A 500 -68.21 17.76 11.01
C PRO A 500 -68.64 17.77 12.50
N GLU A 501 -69.86 18.22 12.77
CA GLU A 501 -70.46 18.18 14.13
C GLU A 501 -70.45 16.76 14.76
N PRO A 502 -70.30 16.65 16.10
CA PRO A 502 -70.15 15.38 16.79
C PRO A 502 -71.41 14.51 16.78
N LYS A 503 -71.26 13.23 16.42
CA LYS A 503 -72.33 12.22 16.51
C LYS A 503 -72.19 11.33 17.76
N PRO A 504 -73.31 10.76 18.27
CA PRO A 504 -73.49 10.55 19.71
C PRO A 504 -72.78 9.32 20.29
N LYS A 505 -72.64 9.33 21.63
CA LYS A 505 -71.95 8.34 22.45
C LYS A 505 -72.50 6.91 22.26
N GLY A 506 -71.81 6.12 21.43
CA GLY A 506 -71.97 4.67 21.36
C GLY A 506 -71.52 3.99 22.67
N ARG A 507 -72.24 2.94 23.08
CA ARG A 507 -72.01 2.21 24.33
C ARG A 507 -70.59 1.62 24.37
N ALA A 508 -69.82 1.97 25.40
CA ALA A 508 -68.45 1.48 25.59
C ALA A 508 -68.38 -0.07 25.58
N THR A 509 -67.52 -0.61 24.72
CA THR A 509 -67.21 -2.04 24.64
C THR A 509 -65.97 -2.35 25.49
N ARG A 510 -65.78 -3.61 25.90
CA ARG A 510 -64.65 -4.01 26.76
C ARG A 510 -63.27 -3.64 26.21
N SER A 511 -63.14 -3.46 24.89
CA SER A 511 -61.91 -3.02 24.23
C SER A 511 -61.56 -1.55 24.45
N SER A 512 -62.52 -0.65 24.72
CA SER A 512 -62.17 0.75 25.05
C SER A 512 -61.71 0.89 26.50
N LEU A 513 -62.29 0.12 27.42
CA LEU A 513 -61.78 0.03 28.79
C LEU A 513 -60.39 -0.59 28.82
N ALA A 514 -60.16 -1.72 28.13
CA ALA A 514 -58.82 -2.33 28.05
C ALA A 514 -57.76 -1.41 27.41
N LYS A 515 -58.15 -0.49 26.52
CA LYS A 515 -57.23 0.56 26.02
C LYS A 515 -56.93 1.62 27.08
N LEU A 516 -57.97 2.20 27.70
CA LEU A 516 -57.79 3.21 28.75
C LEU A 516 -57.08 2.66 30.00
N GLU A 517 -57.25 1.37 30.30
CA GLU A 517 -56.56 0.65 31.37
C GLU A 517 -55.10 0.37 31.01
N ALA A 518 -54.79 0.10 29.73
CA ALA A 518 -53.41 -0.01 29.26
C ALA A 518 -52.70 1.36 29.12
N GLU A 519 -53.43 2.42 28.78
CA GLU A 519 -52.94 3.81 28.78
C GLU A 519 -52.76 4.32 30.21
N ALA A 520 -53.65 3.96 31.14
CA ALA A 520 -53.48 4.24 32.57
C ALA A 520 -52.29 3.46 33.16
N LEU A 521 -52.13 2.17 32.86
CA LEU A 521 -50.97 1.38 33.29
C LEU A 521 -49.65 1.88 32.70
N LYS A 522 -49.67 2.48 31.49
CA LYS A 522 -48.52 3.22 30.95
C LYS A 522 -48.27 4.51 31.72
N ALA A 523 -49.27 5.38 31.88
CA ALA A 523 -49.16 6.63 32.62
C ALA A 523 -48.85 6.45 34.12
N GLU A 524 -49.12 5.26 34.67
CA GLU A 524 -48.77 4.85 36.03
C GLU A 524 -47.35 4.25 36.11
N ALA A 525 -46.88 3.55 35.07
CA ALA A 525 -45.47 3.17 34.92
C ALA A 525 -44.57 4.39 34.63
N GLU A 526 -45.06 5.39 33.90
CA GLU A 526 -44.46 6.71 33.72
C GLU A 526 -44.57 7.59 34.99
N ARG A 527 -45.25 7.11 36.04
CA ARG A 527 -45.39 7.76 37.36
C ARG A 527 -44.73 7.03 38.52
N SER A 528 -44.09 5.89 38.30
CA SER A 528 -43.10 5.43 39.29
C SER A 528 -41.98 6.47 39.36
N PRO A 529 -41.56 6.94 40.54
CA PRO A 529 -40.47 7.89 40.62
C PRO A 529 -39.23 7.25 40.01
N THR A 530 -38.70 7.88 38.97
CA THR A 530 -37.36 7.56 38.46
C THR A 530 -36.39 7.69 39.64
N PRO A 531 -35.52 6.69 39.89
CA PRO A 531 -34.44 6.89 40.84
C PRO A 531 -33.58 8.04 40.31
N GLU A 532 -33.29 9.03 41.16
CA GLU A 532 -32.50 10.19 40.77
C GLU A 532 -31.17 9.74 40.15
N GLU A 533 -31.03 9.96 38.83
CA GLU A 533 -29.82 9.62 38.12
C GLU A 533 -28.71 10.53 38.62
N LYS A 534 -27.73 9.93 39.30
CA LYS A 534 -26.62 10.68 39.88
C LYS A 534 -25.78 11.27 38.76
N LYS A 535 -25.91 12.58 38.52
CA LYS A 535 -25.04 13.33 37.60
C LYS A 535 -23.58 12.93 37.88
N LEU A 536 -22.93 12.33 36.88
CA LEU A 536 -21.55 11.83 37.00
C LEU A 536 -20.51 12.96 36.96
N HIS A 537 -20.91 14.11 36.44
CA HIS A 537 -20.13 15.33 36.23
C HIS A 537 -21.07 16.53 36.12
N LEU A 538 -20.57 17.75 36.39
CA LEU A 538 -21.31 19.02 36.24
C LEU A 538 -21.02 19.74 34.91
N ALA A 539 -20.56 19.00 33.89
CA ALA A 539 -20.25 19.58 32.58
C ALA A 539 -21.45 20.30 31.92
N ASP A 540 -22.65 19.80 32.15
CA ASP A 540 -23.93 20.39 31.71
C ASP A 540 -24.13 21.81 32.30
N GLU A 541 -24.07 21.92 33.64
CA GLU A 541 -24.19 23.18 34.39
C GLU A 541 -23.04 24.17 34.09
N MET A 542 -21.87 23.67 33.67
CA MET A 542 -20.74 24.50 33.23
C MET A 542 -20.89 25.05 31.80
N LEU A 543 -21.87 24.56 31.03
CA LEU A 543 -22.12 24.96 29.66
C LEU A 543 -23.45 25.73 29.49
N GLU A 544 -24.33 25.74 30.51
CA GLU A 544 -25.59 26.53 30.50
C GLU A 544 -25.37 28.01 30.13
N ASP A 545 -24.34 28.65 30.71
CA ASP A 545 -23.97 30.05 30.44
C ASP A 545 -22.92 30.21 29.31
N VAL A 546 -22.48 29.11 28.65
CA VAL A 546 -21.30 29.14 27.75
C VAL A 546 -21.52 28.34 26.45
N ASP A 547 -21.88 29.06 25.37
CA ASP A 547 -21.77 28.51 24.02
C ASP A 547 -20.29 28.31 23.63
N TRP A 548 -19.83 27.08 23.83
CA TRP A 548 -18.49 26.62 23.46
C TRP A 548 -18.27 26.61 21.94
N LEU A 549 -19.33 26.43 21.14
CA LEU A 549 -19.24 26.41 19.68
C LEU A 549 -19.07 27.83 19.13
N GLU A 550 -19.73 28.83 19.73
CA GLU A 550 -19.51 30.24 19.43
C GLU A 550 -18.08 30.68 19.82
N LYS A 551 -17.59 30.30 21.00
CA LYS A 551 -16.18 30.50 21.40
C LYS A 551 -15.20 29.88 20.40
N LEU A 552 -15.48 28.65 19.95
CA LEU A 552 -14.68 27.96 18.93
C LEU A 552 -14.71 28.68 17.58
N ARG A 553 -15.84 29.23 17.14
CA ARG A 553 -15.98 30.03 15.90
C ARG A 553 -15.22 31.36 16.00
N LYS A 554 -15.32 32.05 17.15
CA LYS A 554 -14.66 33.33 17.46
C LYS A 554 -13.16 33.22 17.75
N ARG A 555 -12.64 31.99 17.90
CA ARG A 555 -11.25 31.67 18.30
C ARG A 555 -10.88 32.27 19.67
N ASP A 556 -11.84 32.28 20.61
CA ASP A 556 -11.66 32.86 21.94
C ASP A 556 -11.03 31.85 22.93
N PHE A 557 -9.73 31.59 22.73
CA PHE A 557 -8.99 30.53 23.42
C PHE A 557 -8.25 30.98 24.70
N LYS A 558 -8.20 32.28 25.02
CA LYS A 558 -7.44 32.75 26.18
C LYS A 558 -8.18 32.50 27.50
N ASN A 559 -7.43 32.42 28.60
CA ASN A 559 -7.93 32.39 29.98
C ASN A 559 -8.97 31.27 30.27
N GLY A 560 -8.71 30.02 29.88
CA GLY A 560 -9.66 28.91 30.05
C GLY A 560 -10.56 28.67 28.83
N GLY A 561 -10.43 29.49 27.78
CA GLY A 561 -11.29 29.46 26.60
C GLY A 561 -11.18 28.19 25.77
N TRP A 562 -9.99 27.63 25.57
CA TRP A 562 -9.85 26.36 24.82
C TRP A 562 -10.17 25.15 25.70
N GLU A 563 -9.89 25.23 27.00
CA GLU A 563 -10.17 24.20 27.99
C GLU A 563 -11.68 23.94 28.12
N VAL A 564 -12.51 24.99 28.13
CA VAL A 564 -13.98 24.86 28.11
C VAL A 564 -14.50 24.37 26.76
N VAL A 565 -13.87 24.76 25.64
CA VAL A 565 -14.19 24.19 24.31
C VAL A 565 -13.94 22.68 24.28
N VAL A 566 -12.90 22.18 24.96
CA VAL A 566 -12.68 20.73 25.11
C VAL A 566 -13.78 20.08 25.95
N VAL A 567 -14.23 20.68 27.05
CA VAL A 567 -15.34 20.13 27.85
C VAL A 567 -16.64 20.09 27.07
N GLY A 568 -17.00 21.17 26.35
CA GLY A 568 -18.17 21.22 25.48
C GLY A 568 -18.14 20.17 24.38
N LEU A 569 -16.98 20.00 23.73
CA LEU A 569 -16.75 18.95 22.75
C LEU A 569 -16.92 17.54 23.36
N LEU A 570 -16.30 17.27 24.52
CA LEU A 570 -16.41 15.98 25.20
C LEU A 570 -17.85 15.68 25.65
N TYR A 571 -18.59 16.67 26.13
CA TYR A 571 -20.00 16.50 26.52
C TYR A 571 -20.88 16.18 25.31
N GLN A 572 -20.72 16.90 24.21
CA GLN A 572 -21.47 16.65 22.97
C GLN A 572 -21.06 15.32 22.30
N LEU A 573 -19.83 14.82 22.54
CA LEU A 573 -19.38 13.48 22.13
C LEU A 573 -19.87 12.35 23.03
N ALA A 574 -20.09 12.60 24.33
CA ALA A 574 -20.62 11.59 25.27
C ALA A 574 -21.99 11.05 24.83
N LYS A 575 -22.80 11.91 24.18
CA LYS A 575 -24.09 11.56 23.56
C LYS A 575 -23.99 10.50 22.45
N PHE A 576 -22.80 10.21 21.91
CA PHE A 576 -22.58 9.06 21.03
C PHE A 576 -22.25 7.79 21.83
N PRO A 577 -23.02 6.67 21.71
CA PRO A 577 -22.78 5.41 22.43
C PRO A 577 -21.43 4.70 22.20
N ARG A 578 -20.59 5.25 21.32
CA ARG A 578 -19.25 4.75 21.00
C ARG A 578 -18.14 5.58 21.69
N PHE A 579 -18.47 6.75 22.22
CA PHE A 579 -17.56 7.64 22.93
C PHE A 579 -17.98 7.83 24.40
N GLU A 580 -19.29 7.92 24.69
CA GLU A 580 -19.97 7.75 26.00
C GLU A 580 -19.01 7.50 27.17
N LYS A 581 -18.68 6.23 27.46
CA LYS A 581 -17.85 5.81 28.61
C LYS A 581 -16.47 6.48 28.70
N ARG A 582 -15.83 6.78 27.57
CA ARG A 582 -14.53 7.47 27.54
C ARG A 582 -14.70 8.96 27.83
N CYS A 583 -15.76 9.57 27.29
CA CYS A 583 -16.07 10.97 27.54
C CYS A 583 -16.56 11.18 28.98
N GLU A 584 -17.41 10.31 29.53
CA GLU A 584 -17.85 10.36 30.93
C GLU A 584 -16.68 10.28 31.92
N GLU A 585 -15.72 9.37 31.69
CA GLU A 585 -14.49 9.24 32.49
C GLU A 585 -13.67 10.54 32.51
N LEU A 586 -13.48 11.15 31.34
CA LEU A 586 -12.76 12.42 31.20
C LEU A 586 -13.53 13.59 31.82
N LEU A 587 -14.82 13.73 31.52
CA LEU A 587 -15.70 14.79 32.04
C LEU A 587 -15.81 14.76 33.56
N ARG A 588 -15.82 13.57 34.18
CA ARG A 588 -15.79 13.42 35.63
C ARG A 588 -14.52 13.99 36.29
N SER A 589 -13.40 14.04 35.56
CA SER A 589 -12.15 14.64 36.04
C SER A 589 -12.02 16.14 35.74
N LEU A 590 -12.67 16.62 34.68
CA LEU A 590 -12.64 18.03 34.23
C LEU A 590 -13.74 18.89 34.88
N ALA A 591 -14.91 18.31 35.14
CA ALA A 591 -16.08 18.95 35.76
C ALA A 591 -16.63 18.06 36.91
N PRO A 592 -15.87 17.90 38.01
CA PRO A 592 -16.27 17.10 39.16
C PRO A 592 -17.50 17.70 39.88
N VAL A 593 -18.19 16.87 40.67
CA VAL A 593 -19.43 17.25 41.38
C VAL A 593 -19.16 18.01 42.69
N ASP A 594 -17.90 18.09 43.11
CA ASP A 594 -17.49 18.66 44.41
C ASP A 594 -17.06 20.16 44.33
N GLU A 595 -17.10 20.79 43.15
CA GLU A 595 -16.63 22.17 42.90
C GLU A 595 -17.61 22.99 42.04
N GLU A 596 -17.51 24.32 42.14
CA GLU A 596 -18.35 25.24 41.37
C GLU A 596 -18.01 25.16 39.86
N PRO A 597 -19.00 24.91 38.97
CA PRO A 597 -18.77 24.81 37.54
C PRO A 597 -18.41 26.19 36.96
N SER A 598 -17.18 26.35 36.46
CA SER A 598 -16.74 27.63 35.88
C SER A 598 -15.59 27.46 34.87
N VAL A 599 -15.39 28.48 34.03
CA VAL A 599 -14.27 28.57 33.07
C VAL A 599 -12.90 28.48 33.77
N GLU A 600 -12.77 29.05 34.97
CA GLU A 600 -11.54 28.98 35.75
C GLU A 600 -11.36 27.58 36.38
N THR A 601 -12.45 26.93 36.80
CA THR A 601 -12.45 25.54 37.28
C THR A 601 -11.96 24.59 36.18
N ALA A 602 -12.50 24.71 34.96
CA ALA A 602 -12.07 23.90 33.81
C ALA A 602 -10.56 24.07 33.51
N ARG A 603 -10.05 25.31 33.53
CA ARG A 603 -8.62 25.61 33.35
C ARG A 603 -7.75 24.97 34.43
N LEU A 604 -8.09 25.16 35.70
CA LEU A 604 -7.36 24.60 36.83
C LEU A 604 -7.38 23.07 36.84
N ARG A 605 -8.53 22.47 36.51
CA ARG A 605 -8.65 21.01 36.38
C ARG A 605 -7.85 20.46 35.20
N TYR A 606 -7.85 21.11 34.03
CA TYR A 606 -7.00 20.69 32.91
C TYR A 606 -5.49 20.81 33.21
N ALA A 607 -5.08 21.86 33.95
CA ALA A 607 -3.69 22.02 34.38
C ALA A 607 -3.24 20.95 35.40
N ALA A 608 -4.16 20.40 36.19
CA ALA A 608 -3.91 19.41 37.24
C ALA A 608 -4.29 17.96 36.87
N ILE A 609 -4.90 17.71 35.71
CA ILE A 609 -5.35 16.37 35.29
C ILE A 609 -4.16 15.45 34.99
N ASP A 610 -4.33 14.15 35.24
CA ASP A 610 -3.37 13.09 34.93
C ASP A 610 -2.98 13.05 33.44
N ILE A 611 -1.70 12.75 33.17
CA ILE A 611 -1.13 12.75 31.81
C ILE A 611 -1.82 11.77 30.86
N ASN A 612 -2.23 10.60 31.34
CA ASN A 612 -2.90 9.58 30.52
C ASN A 612 -4.27 10.08 30.04
N LEU A 613 -4.96 10.87 30.88
CA LEU A 613 -6.21 11.52 30.51
C LEU A 613 -5.97 12.66 29.51
N ARG A 614 -4.90 13.46 29.63
CA ARG A 614 -4.51 14.46 28.60
C ARG A 614 -4.27 13.81 27.24
N ILE A 615 -3.55 12.68 27.23
CA ILE A 615 -3.25 11.92 26.01
C ILE A 615 -4.56 11.38 25.40
N LYS A 616 -5.47 10.81 26.21
CA LYS A 616 -6.79 10.35 25.75
C LYS A 616 -7.63 11.50 25.16
N ILE A 617 -7.62 12.68 25.76
CA ILE A 617 -8.32 13.89 25.25
C ILE A 617 -7.74 14.31 23.89
N LEU A 618 -6.43 14.53 23.80
CA LEU A 618 -5.79 15.01 22.57
C LEU A 618 -5.90 13.98 21.44
N GLN A 619 -5.86 12.68 21.75
CA GLN A 619 -6.15 11.61 20.80
C GLN A 619 -7.57 11.74 20.20
N ILE A 620 -8.60 11.96 21.04
CA ILE A 620 -9.99 12.13 20.58
C ILE A 620 -10.10 13.33 19.63
N ILE A 621 -9.46 14.46 19.97
CA ILE A 621 -9.45 15.66 19.12
C ILE A 621 -8.77 15.36 17.78
N CYS A 622 -7.58 14.76 17.78
CA CYS A 622 -6.86 14.42 16.55
C CYS A 622 -7.65 13.44 15.67
N MET A 623 -8.31 12.44 16.26
CA MET A 623 -9.18 11.51 15.53
C MET A 623 -10.34 12.22 14.82
N LEU A 624 -10.91 13.27 15.42
CA LEU A 624 -11.96 14.08 14.79
C LEU A 624 -11.42 14.99 13.68
N THR A 625 -10.19 15.52 13.82
CA THR A 625 -9.58 16.32 12.74
C THR A 625 -9.38 15.52 11.45
N MET A 626 -9.15 14.20 11.55
CA MET A 626 -9.08 13.31 10.38
C MET A 626 -10.40 13.18 9.61
N GLU A 627 -11.54 13.49 10.22
CA GLU A 627 -12.84 13.55 9.54
C GLU A 627 -13.09 14.89 8.84
N THR A 628 -12.28 15.92 9.05
CA THR A 628 -12.49 17.25 8.47
C THR A 628 -12.31 17.25 6.94
N LYS A 629 -12.76 18.32 6.27
CA LYS A 629 -12.48 18.49 4.84
C LYS A 629 -11.04 18.92 4.55
N ALA A 630 -10.38 19.61 5.49
CA ALA A 630 -9.01 20.10 5.31
C ALA A 630 -8.01 18.93 5.15
N ILE A 631 -7.96 18.02 6.12
CA ILE A 631 -7.03 16.87 6.06
C ILE A 631 -7.41 15.92 4.92
N ARG A 632 -8.70 15.74 4.62
CA ARG A 632 -9.13 14.92 3.47
C ARG A 632 -8.75 15.52 2.12
N GLY A 633 -8.84 16.85 1.96
CA GLY A 633 -8.37 17.56 0.77
C GLY A 633 -6.85 17.41 0.59
N PHE A 634 -6.08 17.64 1.66
CA PHE A 634 -4.62 17.46 1.65
C PHE A 634 -4.21 16.03 1.27
N MET A 635 -4.86 14.99 1.81
CA MET A 635 -4.60 13.60 1.39
C MET A 635 -4.91 13.34 -0.10
N GLU A 636 -5.91 14.03 -0.68
CA GLU A 636 -6.18 13.95 -2.13
C GLU A 636 -5.12 14.70 -2.94
N GLU A 637 -4.68 15.89 -2.50
CA GLU A 637 -3.62 16.67 -3.13
C GLU A 637 -2.26 15.96 -3.10
N CYS A 638 -1.84 15.41 -1.95
CA CYS A 638 -0.63 14.58 -1.86
C CYS A 638 -0.70 13.35 -2.79
N SER A 639 -1.87 12.73 -2.95
CA SER A 639 -2.09 11.62 -3.89
C SER A 639 -1.96 12.05 -5.37
N GLU A 640 -2.34 13.30 -5.70
CA GLU A 640 -2.08 13.89 -7.01
C GLU A 640 -0.59 14.24 -7.21
N GLN A 641 0.08 14.80 -6.20
CA GLN A 641 1.53 15.11 -6.20
C GLN A 641 2.37 13.82 -6.36
N MET A 642 2.06 12.77 -5.61
CA MET A 642 2.62 11.42 -5.84
C MET A 642 2.47 10.97 -7.30
N THR A 643 1.43 11.43 -7.98
CA THR A 643 1.12 11.09 -9.36
C THR A 643 1.80 12.02 -10.38
N SER A 644 2.30 13.21 -10.03
CA SER A 644 3.32 13.95 -10.81
C SER A 644 4.71 13.35 -10.59
N PHE A 645 5.15 13.22 -9.34
CA PHE A 645 6.47 12.67 -8.98
C PHE A 645 6.72 11.28 -9.60
N ARG A 646 5.72 10.38 -9.63
CA ARG A 646 5.81 9.09 -10.35
C ARG A 646 6.07 9.25 -11.86
N LYS A 647 5.55 10.29 -12.53
CA LYS A 647 5.80 10.56 -13.96
C LYS A 647 7.23 11.07 -14.18
N GLU A 648 7.69 11.95 -13.30
CA GLU A 648 9.03 12.56 -13.33
C GLU A 648 10.12 11.55 -13.00
N LYS A 649 9.94 10.71 -11.98
CA LYS A 649 10.78 9.53 -11.74
C LYS A 649 10.89 8.64 -12.98
N ILE A 650 9.76 8.36 -13.65
CA ILE A 650 9.75 7.53 -14.88
C ILE A 650 10.40 8.28 -16.07
N LYS A 651 10.48 9.62 -16.06
CA LYS A 651 11.25 10.41 -17.03
C LYS A 651 12.76 10.27 -16.73
N TRP A 652 13.21 10.63 -15.52
CA TRP A 652 14.62 10.51 -15.13
C TRP A 652 15.15 9.07 -15.23
N GLN A 653 14.34 8.05 -14.93
CA GLN A 653 14.72 6.64 -15.15
C GLN A 653 14.90 6.27 -16.63
N ARG A 654 14.17 6.92 -17.56
CA ARG A 654 14.39 6.76 -19.00
C ARG A 654 15.66 7.50 -19.43
N ASP A 655 15.85 8.72 -18.95
CA ASP A 655 16.98 9.57 -19.34
C ASP A 655 18.31 8.98 -18.80
N ARG A 656 18.33 8.49 -17.55
CA ARG A 656 19.40 7.66 -16.97
C ARG A 656 19.70 6.43 -17.83
N LYS A 657 18.67 5.71 -18.29
CA LYS A 657 18.85 4.51 -19.12
C LYS A 657 19.47 4.87 -20.48
N ILE A 658 19.03 5.96 -21.11
CA ILE A 658 19.61 6.45 -22.37
C ILE A 658 21.08 6.83 -22.14
N ALA A 659 21.40 7.58 -21.08
CA ALA A 659 22.76 7.96 -20.75
C ALA A 659 23.67 6.74 -20.45
N LEU A 660 23.15 5.69 -19.81
CA LEU A 660 23.86 4.41 -19.61
C LEU A 660 24.13 3.67 -20.94
N GLU A 661 23.18 3.70 -21.89
CA GLU A 661 23.32 3.07 -23.20
C GLU A 661 24.32 3.86 -24.09
N GLU A 662 24.31 5.19 -24.03
CA GLU A 662 25.31 6.05 -24.65
C GLU A 662 26.70 5.89 -24.00
N LEU A 663 26.79 5.84 -22.66
CA LEU A 663 28.05 5.59 -21.94
C LEU A 663 28.64 4.22 -22.32
N ARG A 664 27.80 3.21 -22.53
CA ARG A 664 28.25 1.91 -23.05
C ARG A 664 28.85 2.05 -24.45
N LEU A 665 28.15 2.71 -25.39
CA LEU A 665 28.66 2.93 -26.75
C LEU A 665 29.99 3.69 -26.76
N LEU A 666 30.13 4.74 -25.95
CA LEU A 666 31.38 5.50 -25.82
C LEU A 666 32.52 4.65 -25.21
N ASN A 667 32.22 3.69 -24.33
CA ASN A 667 33.22 2.73 -23.83
C ASN A 667 33.57 1.64 -24.84
N GLU A 668 32.64 1.23 -25.71
CA GLU A 668 32.92 0.36 -26.85
C GLU A 668 33.82 1.08 -27.88
N GLU A 669 33.54 2.36 -28.20
CA GLU A 669 34.43 3.22 -28.99
C GLU A 669 35.82 3.39 -28.32
N ARG A 670 35.86 3.52 -26.98
CA ARG A 670 37.12 3.61 -26.22
C ARG A 670 37.96 2.35 -26.36
N LYS A 671 37.33 1.15 -26.31
CA LYS A 671 38.02 -0.12 -26.56
C LYS A 671 38.55 -0.21 -28.01
N VAL A 672 37.82 0.33 -29.00
CA VAL A 672 38.25 0.35 -30.41
C VAL A 672 39.39 1.34 -30.69
N LEU A 673 39.47 2.46 -29.96
CA LEU A 673 40.47 3.51 -30.16
C LEU A 673 41.76 3.34 -29.33
N LEU A 674 41.87 2.30 -28.51
CA LEU A 674 43.12 1.95 -27.82
C LEU A 674 44.13 1.32 -28.81
N PRO A 675 45.36 1.85 -28.94
CA PRO A 675 46.39 1.23 -29.76
C PRO A 675 46.78 -0.16 -29.25
N ALA A 676 46.86 -1.13 -30.16
CA ALA A 676 47.06 -2.56 -29.85
C ALA A 676 48.51 -2.91 -29.43
N ASN A 677 49.07 -2.22 -28.43
CA ASN A 677 50.37 -2.56 -27.82
C ASN A 677 50.49 -2.19 -26.33
N THR A 678 49.39 -2.32 -25.58
CA THR A 678 49.42 -2.50 -24.12
C THR A 678 49.10 -3.94 -23.81
N LEU A 679 49.93 -4.61 -23.01
CA LEU A 679 49.69 -5.99 -22.57
C LEU A 679 48.34 -6.10 -21.84
N PRO A 680 47.64 -7.26 -21.94
CA PRO A 680 46.39 -7.46 -21.22
C PRO A 680 46.63 -7.49 -19.71
N LEU A 681 46.28 -6.40 -19.03
CA LEU A 681 45.87 -6.49 -17.63
C LEU A 681 44.52 -7.21 -17.60
N GLU A 682 44.38 -8.16 -16.69
CA GLU A 682 43.26 -9.11 -16.67
C GLU A 682 41.92 -8.38 -16.47
N GLU A 683 40.92 -8.69 -17.30
CA GLU A 683 39.55 -8.25 -17.03
C GLU A 683 39.04 -9.01 -15.79
N PRO A 684 38.58 -8.33 -14.71
CA PRO A 684 37.99 -9.02 -13.58
C PRO A 684 36.69 -9.68 -14.03
N GLU A 685 36.67 -11.02 -14.07
CA GLU A 685 35.46 -11.78 -14.42
C GLU A 685 34.32 -11.40 -13.48
N ALA A 686 33.22 -10.90 -14.04
CA ALA A 686 32.00 -10.58 -13.30
C ALA A 686 31.28 -11.86 -12.83
N LYS A 687 31.84 -12.52 -11.82
CA LYS A 687 31.27 -13.70 -11.18
C LYS A 687 30.07 -13.33 -10.32
N VAL A 688 28.99 -14.10 -10.47
CA VAL A 688 27.73 -13.91 -9.76
C VAL A 688 27.82 -14.48 -8.35
N ASN A 689 27.60 -13.62 -7.35
CA ASN A 689 27.35 -13.89 -5.93
C ASN A 689 28.45 -14.65 -5.14
N GLY A 690 28.99 -14.00 -4.11
CA GLY A 690 29.81 -14.64 -3.07
C GLY A 690 30.31 -13.62 -2.05
N ASP A 691 29.82 -13.72 -0.81
CA ASP A 691 30.23 -12.89 0.34
C ASP A 691 31.52 -13.42 1.00
N THR A 692 32.18 -12.61 1.85
CA THR A 692 33.13 -12.93 2.97
C THR A 692 34.43 -12.09 3.00
N LYS A 693 34.35 -10.94 3.71
CA LYS A 693 35.22 -10.52 4.83
C LYS A 693 36.78 -10.64 4.78
N MET A 694 37.46 -9.49 4.84
CA MET A 694 38.63 -9.11 5.70
C MET A 694 38.50 -7.58 5.94
N THR A 695 38.81 -6.87 7.04
CA THR A 695 39.81 -6.92 8.14
C THR A 695 41.27 -6.68 7.75
N ALA A 696 41.70 -5.40 7.73
CA ALA A 696 43.00 -4.94 8.26
C ALA A 696 43.08 -3.40 8.31
N GLU A 697 43.44 -2.89 9.50
CA GLU A 697 44.36 -1.76 9.84
C GLU A 697 44.47 -0.48 8.96
N GLU A 698 44.55 0.66 9.68
CA GLU A 698 44.86 2.01 9.19
C GLU A 698 46.34 2.15 8.76
N PRO A 699 46.71 3.29 8.14
CA PRO A 699 47.47 4.24 8.95
C PRO A 699 47.02 5.71 8.82
N GLU A 700 47.26 6.47 9.89
CA GLU A 700 47.09 7.92 9.98
C GLU A 700 48.06 8.68 9.05
N ALA A 701 47.64 9.84 8.54
CA ALA A 701 48.52 10.95 8.12
C ALA A 701 47.73 12.26 7.92
N GLU A 702 47.43 12.92 9.05
CA GLU A 702 47.31 14.38 9.28
C GLU A 702 46.53 15.31 8.33
N GLU A 703 45.79 16.24 8.95
CA GLU A 703 45.00 17.31 8.34
C GLU A 703 45.88 18.46 7.82
N ASP A 704 45.42 19.16 6.78
CA ASP A 704 45.57 20.64 6.68
C ASP A 704 44.45 21.19 5.78
N ASP A 705 43.41 21.74 6.42
CA ASP A 705 42.25 22.33 5.77
C ASP A 705 42.36 23.86 5.87
N THR A 706 42.10 24.62 4.78
CA THR A 706 41.37 25.92 4.80
C THR A 706 41.37 26.69 3.46
N VAL A 707 40.15 26.98 2.97
CA VAL A 707 39.63 28.28 2.45
C VAL A 707 40.50 29.06 1.44
N ASP A 708 40.23 29.07 0.13
CA ASP A 708 39.08 29.62 -0.63
C ASP A 708 38.99 31.18 -0.75
N THR A 709 38.43 31.65 -1.87
CA THR A 709 37.96 33.00 -2.22
C THR A 709 39.01 34.12 -2.49
N ASP A 710 38.61 35.13 -3.28
CA ASP A 710 39.42 36.21 -3.88
C ASP A 710 38.74 37.59 -3.70
N GLU A 711 39.46 38.69 -3.96
CA GLU A 711 39.08 40.12 -3.78
C GLU A 711 38.92 40.60 -2.30
N ASP A 712 39.18 41.86 -1.90
CA ASP A 712 39.39 43.08 -2.70
C ASP A 712 40.32 44.18 -2.06
N ILE A 713 40.81 45.09 -2.92
CA ILE A 713 41.18 46.51 -2.72
C ILE A 713 42.22 47.00 -1.65
N HIS A 714 43.29 47.59 -2.21
CA HIS A 714 44.10 48.74 -1.72
C HIS A 714 45.01 48.66 -0.47
N GLN A 715 46.33 48.81 -0.70
CA GLN A 715 47.11 49.92 -0.12
C GLN A 715 48.48 50.18 -0.80
N GLY A 716 49.10 51.34 -0.50
CA GLY A 716 50.56 51.53 -0.51
C GLY A 716 51.27 51.80 -1.86
N ARG A 717 51.48 53.08 -2.22
CA ARG A 717 52.50 53.45 -3.23
C ARG A 717 53.91 53.47 -2.62
N CYS A 718 54.74 52.47 -2.92
CA CYS A 718 56.20 52.55 -2.71
C CYS A 718 56.98 52.50 -4.04
N LEU A 719 58.10 53.21 -4.09
CA LEU A 719 58.85 53.47 -5.33
C LEU A 719 59.87 52.38 -5.65
N ARG A 720 59.55 51.58 -6.68
CA ARG A 720 60.45 50.80 -7.56
C ARG A 720 61.80 50.32 -6.97
N ARG A 721 61.94 48.99 -6.87
CA ARG A 721 63.12 48.35 -7.48
C ARG A 721 62.81 47.98 -8.94
N GLY A 722 63.82 48.10 -9.82
CA GLY A 722 63.65 47.82 -11.25
C GLY A 722 63.49 46.33 -11.57
N ASN A 723 64.01 45.47 -10.70
CA ASN A 723 64.11 44.04 -10.92
C ASN A 723 62.77 43.33 -10.73
N ASP A 724 61.92 43.77 -9.80
CA ASP A 724 60.69 43.04 -9.46
C ASP A 724 59.66 43.14 -10.60
N ARG A 725 59.48 44.31 -11.21
CA ARG A 725 58.67 44.47 -12.45
C ARG A 725 59.37 43.94 -13.72
N ALA A 726 60.55 43.33 -13.58
CA ALA A 726 61.15 42.46 -14.59
C ALA A 726 60.83 40.99 -14.27
N ALA A 727 61.08 40.55 -13.03
CA ALA A 727 60.82 39.19 -12.54
C ALA A 727 59.33 38.81 -12.58
N GLU A 728 58.41 39.72 -12.24
CA GLU A 728 56.96 39.51 -12.33
C GLU A 728 56.50 39.41 -13.79
N ARG A 729 57.01 40.28 -14.68
CA ARG A 729 56.75 40.17 -16.11
C ARG A 729 57.45 38.97 -16.76
N GLN A 730 58.52 38.48 -16.16
CA GLN A 730 59.18 37.25 -16.55
C GLN A 730 58.34 36.05 -16.09
N ARG A 731 57.94 35.92 -14.82
CA ARG A 731 57.00 34.88 -14.35
C ARG A 731 55.67 34.88 -15.11
N ARG A 732 55.10 36.05 -15.43
CA ARG A 732 53.88 36.14 -16.26
C ARG A 732 54.13 35.73 -17.71
N ARG A 733 55.29 36.04 -18.29
CA ARG A 733 55.69 35.54 -19.61
C ARG A 733 55.97 34.06 -19.58
N GLU A 734 56.63 33.54 -18.55
CA GLU A 734 56.95 32.13 -18.35
C GLU A 734 55.66 31.33 -18.13
N ALA A 735 54.68 31.84 -17.37
CA ALA A 735 53.36 31.22 -17.24
C ALA A 735 52.50 31.33 -18.52
N GLU A 736 52.54 32.45 -19.25
CA GLU A 736 51.87 32.56 -20.56
C GLU A 736 52.55 31.67 -21.61
N GLN A 737 53.88 31.55 -21.56
CA GLN A 737 54.70 30.74 -22.45
C GLN A 737 54.56 29.25 -22.12
N GLU A 738 54.55 28.85 -20.85
CA GLU A 738 54.27 27.49 -20.41
C GLU A 738 52.82 27.12 -20.75
N ARG A 739 51.85 28.05 -20.60
CA ARG A 739 50.47 27.84 -21.07
C ARG A 739 50.41 27.73 -22.60
N ARG A 740 51.22 28.47 -23.35
CA ARG A 740 51.37 28.34 -24.81
C ARG A 740 52.11 27.07 -25.21
N GLU A 741 53.09 26.60 -24.45
CA GLU A 741 53.87 25.38 -24.72
C GLU A 741 53.07 24.13 -24.35
N LYS A 742 52.26 24.17 -23.28
CA LYS A 742 51.20 23.20 -23.00
C LYS A 742 50.13 23.21 -24.10
N ALA A 743 49.73 24.38 -24.61
CA ALA A 743 48.82 24.49 -25.76
C ALA A 743 49.46 24.01 -27.08
N GLU A 744 50.75 24.22 -27.30
CA GLU A 744 51.48 23.72 -28.48
C GLU A 744 51.76 22.23 -28.38
N ALA A 745 52.05 21.68 -27.19
CA ALA A 745 52.13 20.25 -26.96
C ALA A 745 50.78 19.59 -27.23
N ALA A 746 49.69 20.18 -26.71
CA ALA A 746 48.32 19.79 -27.07
C ALA A 746 48.05 19.95 -28.58
N ALA A 747 48.60 20.96 -29.25
CA ALA A 747 48.48 21.12 -30.70
C ALA A 747 49.29 20.10 -31.50
N LYS A 748 50.45 19.66 -31.00
CA LYS A 748 51.36 18.68 -31.61
C LYS A 748 50.93 17.22 -31.35
N MET A 749 50.03 16.97 -30.40
CA MET A 749 49.41 15.64 -30.18
C MET A 749 48.77 15.09 -31.48
N PRO A 750 48.99 13.79 -31.82
CA PRO A 750 48.46 13.19 -33.04
C PRO A 750 46.92 13.17 -33.04
N LYS A 751 46.32 13.19 -34.23
CA LYS A 751 44.85 13.34 -34.40
C LYS A 751 44.03 12.32 -33.59
N GLN A 752 44.48 11.07 -33.54
CA GLN A 752 43.86 10.00 -32.73
C GLN A 752 43.90 10.29 -31.23
N SER A 753 45.01 10.84 -30.72
CA SER A 753 45.13 11.19 -29.29
C SER A 753 44.14 12.29 -28.90
N LYS A 754 43.96 13.31 -29.76
CA LYS A 754 42.93 14.35 -29.56
C LYS A 754 41.51 13.80 -29.57
N GLN A 755 41.22 12.82 -30.44
CA GLN A 755 39.94 12.11 -30.46
C GLN A 755 39.73 11.31 -29.17
N PHE A 756 40.76 10.59 -28.69
CA PHE A 756 40.72 9.85 -27.43
C PHE A 756 40.53 10.76 -26.20
N THR A 757 41.23 11.90 -26.12
CA THR A 757 41.02 12.89 -25.05
C THR A 757 39.63 13.50 -25.09
N LYS A 758 39.04 13.71 -26.29
CA LYS A 758 37.64 14.15 -26.41
C LYS A 758 36.70 13.06 -25.91
N LEU A 759 36.90 11.81 -26.33
CA LEU A 759 36.08 10.67 -25.93
C LEU A 759 36.09 10.47 -24.41
N LEU A 760 37.24 10.58 -23.74
CA LEU A 760 37.32 10.53 -22.27
C LEU A 760 36.50 11.65 -21.60
N LYS A 761 36.50 12.87 -22.16
CA LYS A 761 35.67 13.97 -21.65
C LYS A 761 34.17 13.76 -21.91
N ASP A 762 33.80 13.15 -23.03
CA ASP A 762 32.41 12.86 -23.35
C ASP A 762 31.89 11.63 -22.54
N ILE A 763 32.76 10.67 -22.21
CA ILE A 763 32.52 9.61 -21.20
C ILE A 763 32.28 10.22 -19.82
N GLN A 764 33.18 11.09 -19.34
CA GLN A 764 33.05 11.74 -18.03
C GLN A 764 31.72 12.48 -17.91
N LYS A 765 31.39 13.35 -18.88
CA LYS A 765 30.09 14.04 -18.91
C LYS A 765 28.90 13.10 -18.83
N LYS A 766 28.95 11.92 -19.47
CA LYS A 766 27.85 10.94 -19.39
C LYS A 766 27.79 10.26 -18.03
N GLN A 767 28.93 10.01 -17.37
CA GLN A 767 28.97 9.57 -15.97
C GLN A 767 28.39 10.65 -15.04
N ASP A 768 28.75 11.92 -15.23
CA ASP A 768 28.21 13.05 -14.47
C ASP A 768 26.70 13.22 -14.71
N THR A 769 26.24 13.06 -15.95
CA THR A 769 24.80 13.06 -16.31
C THR A 769 24.05 11.91 -15.62
N ILE A 770 24.67 10.72 -15.50
CA ILE A 770 24.07 9.58 -14.82
C ILE A 770 23.98 9.83 -13.32
N LYS A 771 25.01 10.41 -12.69
CA LYS A 771 24.97 10.84 -11.28
C LYS A 771 23.83 11.83 -11.04
N GLN A 772 23.73 12.89 -11.84
CA GLN A 772 22.63 13.85 -11.77
C GLN A 772 21.27 13.17 -11.90
N CYS A 773 21.11 12.22 -12.83
CA CYS A 773 19.86 11.46 -12.95
C CYS A 773 19.61 10.51 -11.77
N GLU A 774 20.63 10.08 -11.02
CA GLU A 774 20.51 9.24 -9.82
C GLU A 774 20.20 10.08 -8.57
N GLU A 775 20.81 11.25 -8.45
CA GLU A 775 20.55 12.29 -7.44
C GLU A 775 19.10 12.78 -7.55
N GLU A 776 18.65 13.18 -8.75
CA GLU A 776 17.26 13.59 -9.03
C GLU A 776 16.24 12.46 -8.76
N ILE A 777 16.60 11.20 -9.02
CA ILE A 777 15.75 10.05 -8.66
C ILE A 777 15.68 9.87 -7.14
N ALA A 778 16.76 10.13 -6.41
CA ALA A 778 16.80 10.02 -4.95
C ALA A 778 16.01 11.14 -4.26
N VAL A 779 16.05 12.37 -4.79
CA VAL A 779 15.18 13.48 -4.36
C VAL A 779 13.71 13.10 -4.56
N ILE A 780 13.32 12.73 -5.78
CA ILE A 780 11.93 12.37 -6.08
C ILE A 780 11.45 11.13 -5.31
N ASP A 781 12.34 10.21 -4.93
CA ASP A 781 12.00 9.09 -4.04
C ASP A 781 11.86 9.47 -2.57
N ASN A 782 12.41 10.61 -2.16
CA ASN A 782 12.11 11.22 -0.87
C ASN A 782 10.79 12.01 -0.92
N ASP A 783 10.54 12.78 -1.98
CA ASP A 783 9.26 13.49 -2.17
C ASP A 783 8.07 12.50 -2.23
N LEU A 784 8.27 11.34 -2.87
CA LEU A 784 7.31 10.23 -2.90
C LEU A 784 7.11 9.51 -1.56
N ARG A 785 8.01 9.69 -0.59
CA ARG A 785 7.93 9.15 0.77
C ARG A 785 7.20 10.14 1.69
N GLU A 786 7.44 11.42 1.52
CA GLU A 786 6.82 12.51 2.29
C GLU A 786 5.35 12.69 1.87
N ALA A 787 5.04 12.70 0.57
CA ALA A 787 3.67 12.71 0.05
C ALA A 787 2.85 11.41 0.29
N ASP A 788 3.37 10.43 1.05
CA ASP A 788 2.68 9.19 1.42
C ASP A 788 2.03 9.30 2.82
N CYS A 789 1.38 10.45 3.08
CA CYS A 789 0.72 10.79 4.34
C CYS A 789 -0.52 9.94 4.74
N PRO A 790 -1.33 9.30 3.85
CA PRO A 790 -2.62 8.73 4.27
C PRO A 790 -2.57 7.54 5.26
N ARG A 791 -1.39 6.96 5.53
CA ARG A 791 -1.20 5.93 6.58
C ARG A 791 0.28 5.69 6.90
N THR A 792 0.64 5.74 8.18
CA THR A 792 1.92 5.27 8.75
C THR A 792 2.22 3.80 8.37
N ARG A 793 3.41 3.52 7.83
CA ARG A 793 3.78 2.16 7.38
C ARG A 793 4.72 1.47 8.36
N CYS A 794 4.35 0.28 8.83
CA CYS A 794 5.27 -0.61 9.52
C CYS A 794 6.41 -1.07 8.60
N LEU A 795 7.63 -1.19 9.13
CA LEU A 795 8.79 -1.78 8.46
C LEU A 795 8.60 -3.28 8.21
N GLY A 796 7.89 -3.97 9.10
CA GLY A 796 7.61 -5.40 8.95
C GLY A 796 7.16 -6.08 10.23
N LYS A 797 7.26 -7.42 10.24
CA LYS A 797 6.97 -8.28 11.38
C LYS A 797 8.07 -9.33 11.57
N ASP A 798 8.29 -9.75 12.81
CA ASP A 798 9.16 -10.89 13.14
C ASP A 798 8.40 -12.23 13.14
N ARG A 799 9.10 -13.32 13.50
CA ARG A 799 8.54 -14.68 13.64
C ARG A 799 7.43 -14.81 14.69
N PHE A 800 7.32 -13.86 15.62
CA PHE A 800 6.30 -13.82 16.68
C PHE A 800 5.23 -12.75 16.42
N TRP A 801 5.16 -12.26 15.18
CA TRP A 801 4.19 -11.27 14.70
C TRP A 801 4.25 -9.90 15.40
N ASN A 802 5.30 -9.62 16.16
CA ASN A 802 5.58 -8.28 16.69
C ASN A 802 5.87 -7.34 15.51
N ARG A 803 5.40 -6.10 15.58
CA ARG A 803 5.37 -5.13 14.47
C ARG A 803 6.37 -4.03 14.70
N TYR A 804 7.20 -3.77 13.70
CA TYR A 804 8.29 -2.80 13.79
C TYR A 804 7.89 -1.50 13.08
N TYR A 805 8.02 -0.39 13.79
CA TYR A 805 7.63 0.95 13.35
C TYR A 805 8.81 1.92 13.48
N TRP A 806 8.98 2.72 12.44
CA TRP A 806 9.81 3.92 12.44
C TRP A 806 8.92 4.96 11.76
N PHE A 807 8.61 6.07 12.44
CA PHE A 807 7.52 6.95 12.01
C PHE A 807 7.97 7.82 10.83
N GLU A 808 9.23 8.24 10.86
CA GLU A 808 9.99 8.90 9.80
C GLU A 808 10.16 8.04 8.52
N ARG A 809 9.54 6.84 8.46
CA ARG A 809 9.50 6.00 7.26
C ARG A 809 8.56 6.53 6.17
N ASN A 810 7.55 7.35 6.49
CA ASN A 810 6.72 8.08 5.52
C ASN A 810 5.92 9.24 6.14
N GLY A 811 5.42 10.15 5.31
CA GLY A 811 4.51 11.23 5.72
C GLY A 811 5.15 12.50 6.29
N MET A 812 6.42 12.45 6.71
CA MET A 812 7.16 13.59 7.28
C MET A 812 8.66 13.56 6.91
N PRO A 813 9.38 14.70 6.86
CA PRO A 813 10.85 14.71 6.75
C PRO A 813 11.55 13.98 7.92
N TYR A 814 12.74 13.44 7.71
CA TYR A 814 13.39 12.55 8.70
C TYR A 814 13.82 13.23 10.03
N ALA A 815 13.98 14.55 10.02
CA ALA A 815 14.41 15.35 11.17
C ALA A 815 13.42 16.48 11.51
N GLY A 816 12.15 16.35 11.08
CA GLY A 816 11.20 17.46 11.09
C GLY A 816 11.49 18.47 9.97
N LEU A 817 10.74 19.58 9.97
CA LEU A 817 10.86 20.64 8.98
C LEU A 817 12.21 21.38 9.13
N PRO A 818 12.96 21.64 8.04
CA PRO A 818 14.28 22.28 8.13
C PRO A 818 14.30 23.71 8.71
N ASN A 819 13.16 24.39 8.73
CA ASN A 819 13.02 25.75 9.26
C ASN A 819 12.44 25.77 10.69
N SER A 820 12.28 24.61 11.33
CA SER A 820 11.54 24.49 12.58
C SER A 820 12.32 24.88 13.84
N SER A 821 11.58 25.19 14.89
CA SER A 821 12.08 25.40 16.25
C SER A 821 12.72 24.16 16.91
N THR A 822 12.79 23.01 16.23
CA THR A 822 13.60 21.85 16.64
C THR A 822 14.51 21.33 15.51
N ALA A 823 14.77 22.12 14.46
CA ALA A 823 15.61 21.70 13.34
C ALA A 823 17.09 21.48 13.75
N ASP A 824 17.50 22.10 14.85
CA ASP A 824 18.79 21.92 15.52
C ASP A 824 18.95 20.55 16.19
N ALA A 825 17.85 19.90 16.59
CA ALA A 825 17.87 18.58 17.22
C ALA A 825 18.31 17.46 16.24
N GLY A 826 18.05 17.60 14.93
CA GLY A 826 18.48 16.63 13.91
C GLY A 826 17.73 15.30 13.89
N TYR A 827 16.63 15.16 14.64
CA TYR A 827 15.75 13.98 14.64
C TYR A 827 14.28 14.38 14.87
N ALA A 828 13.34 13.49 14.54
CA ALA A 828 11.93 13.68 14.84
C ALA A 828 11.46 12.75 15.99
N ASN A 829 11.56 11.43 15.81
CA ASN A 829 11.27 10.45 16.86
C ASN A 829 12.54 9.72 17.32
N GLY A 830 13.45 9.39 16.38
CA GLY A 830 14.78 8.86 16.66
C GLY A 830 14.81 7.42 17.19
N CYS A 831 13.66 6.76 17.31
CA CYS A 831 13.51 5.42 17.90
C CYS A 831 12.90 4.40 16.92
N LEU A 832 13.33 3.15 17.05
CA LEU A 832 12.74 1.99 16.36
C LEU A 832 11.76 1.29 17.30
N TRP A 833 10.46 1.54 17.10
CA TRP A 833 9.38 1.02 17.95
C TRP A 833 8.96 -0.39 17.58
N VAL A 834 8.50 -1.13 18.59
CA VAL A 834 8.04 -2.52 18.51
C VAL A 834 6.71 -2.63 19.25
N GLN A 835 5.64 -2.87 18.50
CA GLN A 835 4.30 -3.20 19.02
C GLN A 835 4.14 -4.73 19.06
N GLY A 836 3.41 -5.28 20.03
CA GLY A 836 3.07 -6.71 20.02
C GLY A 836 2.03 -7.12 18.95
N PRO A 837 1.63 -8.40 18.94
CA PRO A 837 0.73 -8.96 17.92
C PRO A 837 -0.75 -8.61 18.15
N ASP A 838 -1.55 -8.48 17.07
CA ASP A 838 -3.00 -8.37 17.20
C ASP A 838 -3.57 -9.64 17.89
N PRO A 839 -4.68 -9.58 18.66
CA PRO A 839 -5.26 -10.75 19.33
C PRO A 839 -5.53 -11.94 18.41
N LEU A 840 -6.01 -11.67 17.19
CA LEU A 840 -6.23 -12.68 16.13
C LEU A 840 -4.93 -13.32 15.62
N GLU A 841 -3.80 -12.62 15.69
CA GLU A 841 -2.47 -13.12 15.31
C GLU A 841 -1.83 -13.89 16.47
N ARG A 842 -2.05 -13.44 17.72
CA ARG A 842 -1.67 -14.17 18.94
C ARG A 842 -2.35 -15.55 19.00
N GLU A 843 -3.68 -15.60 18.94
CA GLU A 843 -4.45 -16.87 18.95
C GLU A 843 -4.17 -17.73 17.71
N GLY A 844 -3.91 -17.09 16.56
CA GLY A 844 -3.68 -17.78 15.28
C GLY A 844 -2.32 -18.47 15.16
N TYR A 845 -1.26 -17.92 15.76
CA TYR A 845 0.13 -18.36 15.53
C TYR A 845 0.96 -18.62 16.79
N ILE A 846 0.62 -18.01 17.94
CA ILE A 846 1.40 -18.13 19.19
C ILE A 846 0.68 -19.07 20.16
N ASP A 847 -0.51 -18.66 20.58
CA ASP A 847 -1.37 -19.36 21.54
C ASP A 847 -2.35 -20.31 20.81
N MET A 848 -1.80 -21.00 19.81
CA MET A 848 -2.53 -21.92 18.94
C MET A 848 -3.28 -23.01 19.74
N PRO A 849 -4.42 -23.51 19.23
CA PRO A 849 -5.12 -24.65 19.80
C PRO A 849 -4.19 -25.83 20.10
N ALA A 850 -4.36 -26.45 21.27
CA ALA A 850 -3.44 -27.44 21.82
C ALA A 850 -3.08 -28.62 20.88
N ALA A 851 -3.97 -28.96 19.92
CA ALA A 851 -3.68 -29.94 18.87
C ALA A 851 -2.55 -29.50 17.93
N TRP A 852 -2.55 -28.25 17.46
CA TRP A 852 -1.50 -27.69 16.61
C TRP A 852 -0.24 -27.41 17.42
N GLN A 853 -0.37 -26.96 18.66
CA GLN A 853 0.77 -26.75 19.56
C GLN A 853 1.48 -28.09 19.90
N ALA A 854 0.74 -29.19 20.02
CA ALA A 854 1.29 -30.55 20.16
C ALA A 854 1.92 -31.08 18.87
N GLU A 855 1.38 -30.76 17.68
CA GLU A 855 2.02 -31.07 16.40
C GLU A 855 3.34 -30.30 16.24
N TYR A 856 3.35 -29.00 16.56
CA TYR A 856 4.55 -28.16 16.56
C TYR A 856 5.63 -28.72 17.49
N ARG A 857 5.25 -29.05 18.73
CA ARG A 857 6.15 -29.66 19.72
C ARG A 857 6.66 -31.04 19.30
N LYS A 858 5.92 -31.78 18.47
CA LYS A 858 6.38 -33.04 17.86
C LYS A 858 7.36 -32.84 16.70
N GLN A 859 7.39 -31.66 16.08
CA GLN A 859 8.32 -31.32 14.99
C GLN A 859 9.63 -30.67 15.50
N PHE A 860 9.56 -29.92 16.62
CA PHE A 860 10.67 -29.07 17.09
C PHE A 860 11.02 -29.22 18.59
N ASP A 861 10.43 -30.18 19.29
CA ASP A 861 10.61 -30.49 20.73
C ASP A 861 10.26 -29.35 21.73
N VAL A 862 9.82 -28.18 21.24
CA VAL A 862 9.43 -26.98 21.99
C VAL A 862 8.08 -26.47 21.51
N SER A 863 7.28 -25.80 22.35
CA SER A 863 6.08 -25.06 21.93
C SER A 863 6.39 -23.64 21.45
N VAL A 864 5.47 -22.98 20.74
CA VAL A 864 5.68 -21.60 20.25
C VAL A 864 5.83 -20.58 21.39
N PRO A 865 5.03 -20.59 22.48
CA PRO A 865 5.24 -19.66 23.61
C PRO A 865 6.55 -19.90 24.37
N GLU A 866 6.98 -21.16 24.53
CA GLU A 866 8.31 -21.49 25.09
C GLU A 866 9.43 -20.97 24.16
N ARG A 867 9.27 -21.12 22.84
CA ARG A 867 10.19 -20.60 21.84
C ARG A 867 10.26 -19.06 21.85
N LYS A 868 9.13 -18.37 21.98
CA LYS A 868 9.07 -16.89 22.14
C LYS A 868 9.92 -16.46 23.34
N ARG A 869 9.64 -17.01 24.53
CA ARG A 869 10.41 -16.72 25.75
C ARG A 869 11.91 -17.04 25.63
N ALA A 870 12.28 -18.10 24.90
CA ALA A 870 13.68 -18.49 24.73
C ALA A 870 14.45 -17.60 23.73
N GLU A 871 13.82 -17.22 22.61
CA GLU A 871 14.46 -16.45 21.53
C GLU A 871 14.37 -14.92 21.72
N GLU A 872 13.36 -14.41 22.43
CA GLU A 872 13.20 -12.98 22.73
C GLU A 872 14.05 -12.47 23.90
N GLY A 873 14.48 -13.36 24.81
CA GLY A 873 15.42 -13.00 25.88
C GLY A 873 14.74 -12.47 27.15
N ALA A 874 15.09 -11.25 27.56
CA ALA A 874 14.72 -10.69 28.86
C ALA A 874 13.42 -9.87 28.84
N THR A 875 13.13 -9.14 27.75
CA THR A 875 11.95 -8.30 27.61
C THR A 875 11.15 -8.70 26.36
N SER A 876 9.82 -8.70 26.50
CA SER A 876 8.85 -9.23 25.53
C SER A 876 7.62 -8.32 25.49
N VAL A 877 6.90 -8.34 24.37
CA VAL A 877 5.56 -7.74 24.23
C VAL A 877 4.55 -8.82 23.82
N PHE A 878 3.33 -8.77 24.34
CA PHE A 878 2.34 -9.85 24.31
C PHE A 878 1.06 -9.54 23.52
N ASP A 879 0.72 -8.27 23.29
CA ASP A 879 -0.35 -7.85 22.38
C ASP A 879 -0.16 -6.45 21.79
N ALA A 880 -1.16 -5.98 21.03
CA ALA A 880 -1.13 -4.73 20.29
C ALA A 880 -1.32 -3.46 21.14
N GLU A 881 -1.65 -3.58 22.44
CA GLU A 881 -1.70 -2.43 23.36
C GLU A 881 -0.32 -2.21 24.01
N GLU A 882 0.52 -3.23 24.06
CA GLU A 882 1.92 -3.14 24.52
C GLU A 882 2.89 -2.61 23.43
N TRP A 883 3.68 -1.61 23.81
CA TRP A 883 4.70 -0.94 23.00
C TRP A 883 6.07 -0.90 23.70
N ALA A 884 7.13 -1.08 22.92
CA ALA A 884 8.52 -0.97 23.36
C ALA A 884 9.38 -0.36 22.25
N TYR A 885 10.66 -0.05 22.52
CA TYR A 885 11.54 0.57 21.53
C TYR A 885 13.01 0.14 21.64
N TYR A 886 13.76 0.45 20.57
CA TYR A 886 15.21 0.59 20.56
C TYR A 886 15.60 2.03 20.18
N ASP A 887 16.73 2.47 20.72
CA ASP A 887 17.35 3.79 20.63
C ASP A 887 18.88 3.71 20.45
N ASP A 888 19.47 2.51 20.57
CA ASP A 888 20.90 2.24 20.42
C ASP A 888 21.21 1.52 19.09
N ALA A 889 22.20 2.01 18.34
CA ALA A 889 22.63 1.42 17.06
C ALA A 889 23.04 -0.06 17.18
N GLU A 890 23.72 -0.44 18.27
CA GLU A 890 24.11 -1.84 18.54
C GLU A 890 22.90 -2.77 18.69
N SER A 891 21.77 -2.26 19.21
CA SER A 891 20.53 -3.02 19.32
C SER A 891 19.86 -3.24 17.96
N VAL A 892 20.01 -2.29 17.02
CA VAL A 892 19.57 -2.47 15.62
C VAL A 892 20.42 -3.53 14.91
N ASP A 893 21.73 -3.54 15.13
CA ASP A 893 22.62 -4.58 14.58
C ASP A 893 22.34 -5.98 15.17
N GLY A 894 22.12 -6.05 16.49
CA GLY A 894 21.71 -7.28 17.17
C GLY A 894 20.36 -7.81 16.66
N LEU A 895 19.39 -6.93 16.40
CA LEU A 895 18.12 -7.27 15.76
C LEU A 895 18.34 -7.84 14.34
N LEU A 896 19.14 -7.14 13.51
CA LEU A 896 19.44 -7.57 12.13
C LEU A 896 20.13 -8.93 12.05
N ALA A 897 20.95 -9.28 13.05
CA ALA A 897 21.58 -10.60 13.18
C ALA A 897 20.61 -11.68 13.72
N TRP A 898 19.71 -11.31 14.63
CA TRP A 898 18.71 -12.23 15.19
C TRP A 898 17.66 -12.68 14.16
N LEU A 899 17.25 -11.80 13.25
CA LEU A 899 16.31 -12.11 12.15
C LEU A 899 16.84 -13.22 11.22
N ASP A 900 15.93 -14.01 10.65
CA ASP A 900 16.26 -15.13 9.77
C ASP A 900 15.80 -14.88 8.31
N PRO A 901 16.72 -14.70 7.35
CA PRO A 901 16.37 -14.48 5.95
C PRO A 901 15.75 -15.71 5.25
N ARG A 902 15.59 -16.83 5.96
CA ARG A 902 14.81 -17.99 5.53
C ARG A 902 13.31 -17.82 5.78
N GLY A 903 12.90 -16.83 6.58
CA GLY A 903 11.50 -16.49 6.88
C GLY A 903 10.81 -15.72 5.75
N VAL A 904 9.47 -15.73 5.74
CA VAL A 904 8.66 -14.94 4.81
C VAL A 904 8.39 -13.54 5.38
N ASN A 905 8.33 -13.37 6.70
CA ASN A 905 8.14 -12.08 7.36
C ASN A 905 9.48 -11.43 7.72
N GLU A 906 10.40 -12.18 8.29
CA GLU A 906 11.71 -11.67 8.70
C GLU A 906 12.59 -11.26 7.51
N LEU A 907 12.49 -11.94 6.36
CA LEU A 907 13.15 -11.50 5.12
C LEU A 907 12.58 -10.20 4.55
N LYS A 908 11.35 -9.80 4.90
CA LYS A 908 10.82 -8.47 4.55
C LYS A 908 11.35 -7.43 5.53
N LEU A 909 11.19 -7.69 6.83
CA LEU A 909 11.63 -6.81 7.91
C LEU A 909 13.13 -6.49 7.80
N GLN A 910 13.98 -7.52 7.63
CA GLN A 910 15.43 -7.34 7.48
C GLN A 910 15.80 -6.51 6.25
N LYS A 911 15.00 -6.50 5.17
CA LYS A 911 15.24 -5.66 3.98
C LYS A 911 14.80 -4.22 4.18
N GLU A 912 13.68 -3.99 4.84
CA GLU A 912 13.17 -2.65 5.13
C GLU A 912 14.05 -1.96 6.19
N VAL A 913 14.47 -2.66 7.25
CA VAL A 913 15.44 -2.13 8.22
C VAL A 913 16.77 -1.82 7.53
N LYS A 914 17.32 -2.73 6.70
CA LYS A 914 18.56 -2.47 5.92
C LYS A 914 18.45 -1.38 4.86
N LEU A 915 17.25 -0.97 4.47
CA LEU A 915 17.04 0.15 3.53
C LEU A 915 17.14 1.51 4.24
N PHE A 916 16.93 1.54 5.56
CA PHE A 916 16.91 2.77 6.37
C PHE A 916 17.94 2.75 7.51
N GLU A 917 18.79 1.72 7.58
CA GLU A 917 19.72 1.44 8.69
C GLU A 917 20.59 2.64 9.05
N ASP A 918 21.26 3.24 8.05
CA ASP A 918 22.14 4.40 8.23
C ASP A 918 21.37 5.61 8.82
N LYS A 919 20.12 5.81 8.40
CA LYS A 919 19.27 6.92 8.87
C LYS A 919 18.75 6.67 10.28
N ILE A 920 18.26 5.46 10.55
CA ILE A 920 17.81 5.05 11.89
C ILE A 920 18.96 5.22 12.88
N LYS A 921 20.17 4.75 12.54
CA LYS A 921 21.38 4.92 13.37
C LYS A 921 21.78 6.40 13.54
N ALA A 922 21.72 7.21 12.49
CA ALA A 922 22.03 8.65 12.58
C ALA A 922 21.07 9.41 13.51
N HIS A 923 19.75 9.19 13.39
CA HIS A 923 18.75 9.87 14.22
C HIS A 923 18.75 9.34 15.67
N MET A 924 19.12 8.08 15.91
CA MET A 924 19.41 7.55 17.24
C MET A 924 20.59 8.28 17.92
N ILE A 925 21.66 8.55 17.16
CA ILE A 925 22.83 9.29 17.66
C ILE A 925 22.45 10.74 17.95
N ALA A 926 21.79 11.44 17.01
CA ALA A 926 21.33 12.81 17.19
C ALA A 926 20.38 12.95 18.40
N ARG A 927 19.42 12.03 18.57
CA ARG A 927 18.56 11.97 19.75
C ARG A 927 19.36 11.81 21.05
N ARG A 928 20.36 10.93 21.07
CA ARG A 928 21.22 10.73 22.26
C ARG A 928 22.07 11.95 22.58
N GLU A 929 22.51 12.70 21.58
CA GLU A 929 23.27 13.95 21.74
C GLU A 929 22.37 15.11 22.22
N TYR A 930 21.17 15.27 21.66
CA TYR A 930 20.17 16.24 22.11
C TYR A 930 19.63 15.97 23.53
N LEU A 931 19.46 14.68 23.88
CA LEU A 931 19.00 14.29 25.22
C LEU A 931 20.11 14.33 26.29
N ALA A 932 21.38 14.47 25.90
CA ALA A 932 22.50 14.54 26.84
C ALA A 932 22.44 15.81 27.72
N PRO A 933 22.85 15.74 28.99
CA PRO A 933 22.88 16.90 29.86
C PRO A 933 23.98 17.88 29.40
N VAL A 934 23.57 19.01 28.84
CA VAL A 934 24.48 20.09 28.41
C VAL A 934 25.28 20.60 29.62
N PRO A 935 26.63 20.63 29.57
CA PRO A 935 27.42 21.21 30.63
C PRO A 935 27.17 22.72 30.70
N ALA A 936 26.88 23.24 31.90
CA ALA A 936 26.48 24.64 32.14
C ALA A 936 27.62 25.66 31.95
N ALA A 937 28.10 25.81 30.71
CA ALA A 937 29.34 26.52 30.38
C ALA A 937 29.32 27.25 29.02
N SER A 938 28.13 27.56 28.46
CA SER A 938 28.01 28.34 27.21
C SER A 938 26.71 29.14 27.09
N GLU A 939 26.34 29.90 28.12
CA GLU A 939 25.28 30.91 28.01
C GLU A 939 25.87 32.27 27.58
N GLU A 940 25.67 32.66 26.31
CA GLU A 940 25.56 34.09 25.98
C GLU A 940 24.11 34.53 26.15
N PRO A 941 23.81 35.56 26.96
CA PRO A 941 22.42 35.96 27.23
C PRO A 941 21.81 36.70 26.03
N SER A 942 20.94 36.02 25.29
CA SER A 942 20.13 36.63 24.23
C SER A 942 19.18 37.71 24.78
N GLN A 943 19.16 38.89 24.16
CA GLN A 943 18.44 40.06 24.65
C GLN A 943 16.98 40.10 24.15
N ASP A 944 16.00 39.92 25.05
CA ASP A 944 14.57 40.21 24.79
C ASP A 944 13.93 41.05 25.93
N GLU A 945 14.35 42.30 26.05
CA GLU A 945 13.72 43.34 26.89
C GLU A 945 12.39 43.82 26.24
N GLY A 946 11.37 42.94 26.24
CA GLY A 946 10.21 43.08 25.33
C GLY A 946 8.79 43.09 25.92
N ARG A 947 8.53 42.60 27.15
CA ARG A 947 7.14 42.38 27.65
C ARG A 947 6.83 42.97 29.03
N LYS A 948 5.57 43.37 29.23
CA LYS A 948 5.10 44.19 30.36
C LYS A 948 4.73 43.36 31.59
N ARG A 949 5.15 43.83 32.78
CA ARG A 949 4.65 43.48 34.13
C ARG A 949 3.84 42.18 34.24
N VAL A 950 4.56 41.07 34.42
CA VAL A 950 4.05 39.82 35.00
C VAL A 950 4.50 39.74 36.47
N SER A 951 3.92 38.86 37.28
CA SER A 951 4.33 38.65 38.67
C SER A 951 5.76 38.12 38.74
N ALA A 952 6.62 38.75 39.56
CA ALA A 952 8.03 38.36 39.71
C ALA A 952 8.23 36.92 40.26
N ARG A 953 7.20 36.32 40.85
CA ARG A 953 7.19 34.90 41.22
C ARG A 953 7.08 34.00 39.98
N GLN A 954 6.13 34.29 39.11
CA GLN A 954 5.85 33.51 37.89
C GLN A 954 7.02 33.60 36.90
N THR A 955 7.60 34.80 36.71
CA THR A 955 8.80 34.97 35.86
C THR A 955 9.96 34.11 36.35
N LYS A 956 10.17 34.00 37.67
CA LYS A 956 11.22 33.14 38.25
C LYS A 956 10.89 31.65 38.15
N ALA A 957 9.62 31.27 38.28
CA ALA A 957 9.19 29.89 38.05
C ALA A 957 9.42 29.47 36.60
N GLN A 958 9.11 30.35 35.64
CA GLN A 958 9.23 30.06 34.21
C GLN A 958 10.67 30.09 33.69
N THR A 959 11.61 30.82 34.31
CA THR A 959 13.05 30.64 34.02
C THR A 959 13.58 29.32 34.58
N LEU A 960 13.31 29.01 35.85
CA LEU A 960 13.75 27.75 36.48
C LEU A 960 13.15 26.52 35.78
N ALA A 961 11.92 26.64 35.26
CA ALA A 961 11.31 25.61 34.43
C ALA A 961 11.99 25.47 33.05
N ARG A 962 12.43 26.57 32.41
CA ARG A 962 13.22 26.52 31.15
C ARG A 962 14.61 25.91 31.35
N GLU A 963 15.20 26.05 32.54
CA GLU A 963 16.41 25.34 32.95
C GLU A 963 16.16 23.83 33.19
N THR A 964 14.90 23.39 33.27
CA THR A 964 14.49 22.01 33.59
C THR A 964 13.89 21.26 32.38
N TYR A 965 13.10 21.93 31.54
CA TYR A 965 12.32 21.35 30.45
C TYR A 965 12.69 21.99 29.10
N ARG A 966 13.18 21.17 28.15
CA ARG A 966 13.53 21.57 26.77
C ARG A 966 12.32 22.03 25.96
N CYS A 967 11.16 21.42 26.14
CA CYS A 967 9.94 21.77 25.40
C CYS A 967 9.48 23.24 25.60
N LEU A 968 9.99 23.93 26.62
CA LEU A 968 9.76 25.36 26.85
C LEU A 968 10.65 26.28 25.99
N ALA A 969 11.63 25.73 25.26
CA ALA A 969 12.36 26.43 24.21
C ALA A 969 11.52 26.58 22.94
N TRP A 970 10.70 25.58 22.60
CA TRP A 970 9.91 25.51 21.35
C TRP A 970 9.01 26.73 21.11
N ARG A 971 8.99 27.22 19.87
CA ARG A 971 8.08 28.29 19.41
C ARG A 971 7.35 27.88 18.15
N ASN A 972 6.09 28.30 18.01
CA ASN A 972 5.34 28.07 16.78
C ASN A 972 5.68 29.10 15.69
N GLY A 973 6.84 28.93 15.04
CA GLY A 973 7.28 29.81 13.94
C GLY A 973 6.25 29.87 12.80
N MET A 974 5.74 28.72 12.37
CA MET A 974 4.80 28.60 11.24
C MET A 974 3.51 29.42 11.44
N ALA A 975 2.89 29.39 12.64
CA ALA A 975 1.70 30.21 12.91
C ALA A 975 2.01 31.71 12.90
N VAL A 976 3.18 32.12 13.42
CA VAL A 976 3.58 33.54 13.42
C VAL A 976 3.86 34.04 12.00
N GLU A 977 4.41 33.20 11.11
CA GLU A 977 4.65 33.56 9.70
C GLU A 977 3.38 33.55 8.85
N GLU A 978 2.56 32.48 8.91
CA GLU A 978 1.39 32.33 8.04
C GLU A 978 0.12 33.04 8.56
N LEU A 979 -0.14 33.00 9.86
CA LEU A 979 -1.32 33.64 10.47
C LEU A 979 -1.00 35.05 10.99
N GLY A 980 0.27 35.36 11.24
CA GLY A 980 0.70 36.61 11.87
C GLY A 980 0.53 36.63 13.40
N HIS A 981 0.16 35.50 14.00
CA HIS A 981 -0.03 35.32 15.45
C HIS A 981 -0.09 33.83 15.83
N LEU A 982 0.19 33.52 17.10
CA LEU A 982 0.02 32.18 17.69
C LEU A 982 -1.45 31.74 17.66
N HIS A 983 -1.72 30.43 17.68
CA HIS A 983 -3.08 29.89 17.60
C HIS A 983 -3.96 30.29 18.78
N SER A 984 -3.36 30.40 19.95
CA SER A 984 -3.91 30.90 21.21
C SER A 984 -4.15 32.43 21.24
N GLU A 985 -3.65 33.19 20.26
CA GLU A 985 -3.99 34.62 20.09
C GLU A 985 -5.12 34.82 19.08
N GLN A 986 -5.89 35.90 19.25
CA GLN A 986 -6.82 36.40 18.23
C GLN A 986 -6.07 37.25 17.18
N PRO A 987 -6.56 37.33 15.92
CA PRO A 987 -5.97 38.16 14.89
C PRO A 987 -5.88 39.63 15.30
N ARG A 988 -4.67 40.21 15.27
CA ARG A 988 -4.46 41.62 15.63
C ARG A 988 -5.09 42.53 14.58
N VAL A 989 -6.26 43.10 14.90
CA VAL A 989 -6.96 44.08 14.05
C VAL A 989 -6.01 45.21 13.63
N ARG A 990 -5.54 45.15 12.37
CA ARG A 990 -4.65 46.16 11.80
C ARG A 990 -5.42 47.48 11.67
N ARG A 991 -5.27 48.36 12.67
CA ARG A 991 -5.72 49.75 12.56
C ARG A 991 -5.19 50.32 11.23
N PRO A 992 -6.05 50.84 10.34
CA PRO A 992 -5.60 51.30 9.03
C PRO A 992 -4.59 52.44 9.23
N THR A 993 -3.34 52.17 8.89
CA THR A 993 -2.30 53.19 8.82
C THR A 993 -2.76 54.26 7.85
N LYS A 994 -2.81 55.51 8.28
CA LYS A 994 -3.16 56.65 7.41
C LYS A 994 -2.25 56.58 6.18
N LYS A 995 -2.85 56.39 4.99
CA LYS A 995 -2.11 56.46 3.73
C LYS A 995 -1.32 57.77 3.70
N GLY A 996 -0.02 57.66 3.43
CA GLY A 996 0.85 58.84 3.35
C GLY A 996 0.30 59.85 2.34
N ALA A 997 0.43 61.13 2.67
CA ALA A 997 0.18 62.18 1.69
C ALA A 997 1.19 62.04 0.53
N VAL A 998 0.75 62.39 -0.68
CA VAL A 998 1.64 62.45 -1.85
C VAL A 998 2.73 63.49 -1.59
N VAL A 999 3.98 63.11 -1.86
CA VAL A 999 5.13 64.01 -1.87
C VAL A 999 5.57 64.14 -3.32
N GLU A 1000 5.43 65.34 -3.89
CA GLU A 1000 6.02 65.68 -5.19
C GLU A 1000 7.53 65.86 -5.08
N GLU A 1001 8.25 65.71 -6.19
CA GLU A 1001 9.70 65.92 -6.23
C GLU A 1001 10.07 67.40 -6.01
N GLY A 1002 10.91 67.65 -5.01
CA GLY A 1002 11.53 68.95 -4.76
C GLY A 1002 12.92 68.75 -4.16
N GLY A 1003 13.96 68.91 -4.97
CA GLY A 1003 15.36 68.76 -4.55
C GLY A 1003 16.01 70.06 -4.09
N GLY A 1004 17.27 69.97 -3.65
CA GLY A 1004 18.15 71.14 -3.51
C GLY A 1004 18.90 71.28 -2.17
N GLU A 1005 20.20 70.96 -2.22
CA GLU A 1005 21.29 71.68 -1.54
C GLU A 1005 21.36 71.77 0.02
N GLY A 1006 22.55 72.19 0.50
CA GLY A 1006 22.64 73.03 1.70
C GLY A 1006 23.21 72.42 2.98
N ARG A 1007 24.54 72.16 3.03
CA ARG A 1007 25.25 72.12 4.33
C ARG A 1007 25.54 73.54 4.82
N GLU A 1008 25.24 73.82 6.09
CA GLU A 1008 26.04 74.58 7.07
C GLU A 1008 25.25 74.72 8.39
N GLY A 1009 25.84 74.89 9.58
CA GLY A 1009 27.27 74.85 9.92
C GLY A 1009 27.56 75.31 11.36
N GLY A 1010 27.89 74.37 12.26
CA GLY A 1010 28.37 74.63 13.64
C GLY A 1010 27.27 74.83 14.71
N GLY A 1011 27.49 74.48 15.99
CA GLY A 1011 28.61 73.69 16.54
C GLY A 1011 28.83 73.87 18.05
N VAL A 1012 29.31 72.79 18.70
CA VAL A 1012 29.91 72.72 20.06
C VAL A 1012 28.99 73.10 21.24
N GLY A 1013 28.91 72.34 22.34
CA GLY A 1013 29.51 71.04 22.69
C GLY A 1013 29.61 70.86 24.22
N GLU A 1014 29.72 69.60 24.68
CA GLU A 1014 30.07 69.15 26.06
C GLU A 1014 29.19 69.64 27.24
N GLY A 1015 28.91 68.89 28.30
CA GLY A 1015 29.16 67.49 28.68
C GLY A 1015 28.32 67.20 29.96
N GLY A 1016 28.29 66.00 30.56
CA GLY A 1016 29.03 64.78 30.26
C GLY A 1016 29.25 63.96 31.54
N ARG A 1017 28.35 63.02 31.83
CA ARG A 1017 28.53 61.85 32.73
C ARG A 1017 27.33 60.92 32.61
#